data_AF-A0A1F6ZV30-F1
#
_entry.id   AF-A0A1F6ZV30-F1
#
_cell.length_a   1.000
_cell.length_b   1.000
_cell.length_c   1.000
_cell.angle_alpha   90.00
_cell.angle_beta   90.00
_cell.angle_gamma   90.00
#
_symmetry.space_group_name_H-M   'P 1'
#
loop_
_entity.id
_entity.type
_entity.pdbx_description
1 polymer ?
#
loop_
_entity_poly.entity_id
_entity_poly.type
_entity_poly.pdbx_seq_one_letter_code
_entity_poly.pdbx_strand_id
1 'polypeptide(L)'
;MKKLTPNAQEVMINRYALRDDSGKPTEKVEDILVRCARVVAQAEHAYRDGTTPEKVEKMFVSLLSEFRFMPNGRTLANAGTGWGQLANCFVLPIDDDMGRAQDGIFSTLRNAVLILQSGGGVGFSFGRIRPKGDSIGSSKGKATGVVSFLKVYDTAFWVIGQGGGRRSACMAVLPVHHPDIYDFIHCKEREGVIEHFNISVGITDAFMRAVEKNTDFPLINPRNGEVWKKVKARELFVEIVKFAHHNGEPGVLFLDAMNRENPTPAQGDLEATNPCGEQTLLPFENCCMASINLAEHVKNGKKGIFAYSVDWEKLRETVEWTVRWLDDVVDTNKYVSAVPQLEEAAKHNRRIGVSIMGLADVLYKIGTRYGSRKGIDCAGQIMEFIRYHTLRASSQLAQERGAFPGIKGSRYDYSPQNAAVLKTKNIEVWSPPKSLYPYKHRFNMPKLDWKSLEADIRKIGVRNSCQNTIQPTGAIATISGLEGYGCEPAFALSYVMRTHEGAEKIGQDFRELYYESRLFKEALERAGVSQSQQENIFEKVRQHGTCQDINEVPKEIRDVFVVSGDVPVDEHVEMEAALQRFVDNAISKTINFSADATEEEVWKAYFKGWKLGLKGMTVYVTGSRNKVVLETGETKKKREKEGKTFTNEAFVGAPLVKVAPGEEACPECGTTLVIQEGCFTCPNCAYSKCSV
;
A
#
# COMPACT_ATOMS: atom_id res chain seq x y z
N MET A 1 18.67 -9.74 -21.67
CA MET A 1 17.40 -9.52 -20.93
C MET A 1 16.90 -10.86 -20.40
N LYS A 2 16.32 -10.88 -19.19
CA LYS A 2 15.63 -12.05 -18.66
C LYS A 2 14.41 -12.41 -19.53
N LYS A 3 14.17 -13.69 -19.78
CA LYS A 3 13.00 -14.15 -20.55
C LYS A 3 11.75 -14.13 -19.67
N LEU A 4 10.72 -13.42 -20.13
CA LEU A 4 9.41 -13.36 -19.46
C LEU A 4 8.49 -14.51 -19.90
N THR A 5 7.51 -14.83 -19.06
CA THR A 5 6.40 -15.70 -19.47
C THR A 5 5.51 -14.95 -20.48
N PRO A 6 4.79 -15.65 -21.38
CA PRO A 6 3.89 -14.99 -22.32
C PRO A 6 2.87 -14.07 -21.64
N ASN A 7 2.32 -14.50 -20.49
CA ASN A 7 1.39 -13.71 -19.71
C ASN A 7 2.05 -12.46 -19.09
N ALA A 8 3.25 -12.58 -18.51
CA ALA A 8 3.98 -11.43 -17.97
C ALA A 8 4.32 -10.40 -19.06
N GLN A 9 4.73 -10.86 -20.24
CA GLN A 9 4.97 -10.00 -21.40
C GLN A 9 3.68 -9.31 -21.85
N GLU A 10 2.55 -10.03 -21.91
CA GLU A 10 1.26 -9.45 -22.28
C GLU A 10 0.83 -8.36 -21.29
N VAL A 11 0.88 -8.64 -19.99
CA VAL A 11 0.53 -7.67 -18.93
C VAL A 11 1.44 -6.45 -18.99
N MET A 12 2.74 -6.65 -19.21
CA MET A 12 3.69 -5.54 -19.30
C MET A 12 3.39 -4.63 -20.49
N ILE A 13 3.10 -5.20 -21.66
CA ILE A 13 2.73 -4.43 -22.85
C ILE A 13 1.36 -3.76 -22.67
N ASN A 14 0.34 -4.51 -22.23
CA ASN A 14 -1.02 -3.99 -22.09
C ASN A 14 -1.08 -2.80 -21.11
N ARG A 15 -0.31 -2.84 -20.01
CA ARG A 15 -0.34 -1.81 -18.97
C ARG A 15 0.63 -0.65 -19.16
N TYR A 16 1.80 -0.90 -19.74
CA TYR A 16 2.92 0.06 -19.65
C TYR A 16 3.52 0.47 -20.99
N ALA A 17 3.20 -0.21 -22.09
CA ALA A 17 3.61 0.25 -23.40
C ALA A 17 2.90 1.57 -23.75
N LEU A 18 3.65 2.50 -24.34
CA LEU A 18 3.05 3.64 -25.00
C LEU A 18 2.16 3.18 -26.16
N ARG A 19 1.14 3.99 -26.45
CA ARG A 19 0.14 3.72 -27.48
C ARG A 19 0.09 4.84 -28.49
N ASP A 20 -0.18 4.50 -29.74
CA ASP A 20 -0.44 5.47 -30.80
C ASP A 20 -1.86 6.05 -30.70
N ASP A 21 -2.22 6.95 -31.62
CA ASP A 21 -3.54 7.59 -31.68
C ASP A 21 -4.70 6.60 -31.90
N SER A 22 -4.41 5.40 -32.40
CA SER A 22 -5.38 4.30 -32.54
C SER A 22 -5.51 3.45 -31.28
N GLY A 23 -4.73 3.75 -30.23
CA GLY A 23 -4.69 3.01 -28.99
C GLY A 23 -3.84 1.72 -29.04
N LYS A 24 -3.07 1.49 -30.12
CA LYS A 24 -2.26 0.28 -30.27
C LYS A 24 -0.89 0.44 -29.58
N PRO A 25 -0.39 -0.57 -28.85
CA PRO A 25 0.95 -0.53 -28.25
C PRO A 25 2.05 -0.35 -29.30
N THR A 26 2.99 0.57 -29.04
CA THR A 26 4.13 0.89 -29.92
C THR A 26 5.47 0.38 -29.40
N GLU A 27 5.50 -0.13 -28.17
CA GLU A 27 6.72 -0.56 -27.48
C GLU A 27 6.75 -2.07 -27.21
N LYS A 28 7.96 -2.64 -27.25
CA LYS A 28 8.26 -3.94 -26.65
C LYS A 28 8.65 -3.77 -25.19
N VAL A 29 8.80 -4.88 -24.48
CA VAL A 29 9.23 -4.90 -23.07
C VAL A 29 10.56 -4.17 -22.88
N GLU A 30 11.53 -4.45 -23.76
CA GLU A 30 12.85 -3.82 -23.76
C GLU A 30 12.74 -2.29 -23.89
N ASP A 31 11.88 -1.82 -24.80
CA ASP A 31 11.69 -0.40 -25.09
C ASP A 31 11.13 0.34 -23.87
N ILE A 32 10.17 -0.28 -23.15
CA ILE A 32 9.62 0.26 -21.89
C ILE A 32 10.73 0.46 -20.85
N LEU A 33 11.60 -0.55 -20.65
CA LEU A 33 12.67 -0.49 -19.66
C LEU A 33 13.73 0.55 -20.03
N VAL A 34 14.13 0.60 -21.31
CA VAL A 34 15.09 1.58 -21.83
C VAL A 34 14.53 3.00 -21.72
N ARG A 35 13.25 3.20 -22.07
CA ARG A 35 12.58 4.50 -21.91
C ARG A 35 12.62 4.97 -20.47
N CYS A 36 12.28 4.10 -19.51
CA CYS A 36 12.31 4.45 -18.09
C CYS A 36 13.73 4.83 -17.64
N ALA A 37 14.73 4.00 -17.96
CA ALA A 37 16.12 4.27 -17.60
C ALA A 37 16.64 5.59 -18.18
N ARG A 38 16.39 5.84 -19.46
CA ARG A 38 16.78 7.07 -20.15
C ARG A 38 16.15 8.30 -19.51
N VAL A 39 14.84 8.27 -19.25
CA VAL A 39 14.11 9.42 -18.68
C VAL A 39 14.61 9.73 -17.27
N VAL A 40 14.80 8.71 -16.43
CA VAL A 40 15.27 8.93 -15.05
C VAL A 40 16.71 9.41 -15.03
N ALA A 41 17.59 8.85 -15.87
CA ALA A 41 19.00 9.25 -15.94
C ALA A 41 19.21 10.72 -16.39
N GLN A 42 18.21 11.38 -16.99
CA GLN A 42 18.29 12.80 -17.34
C GLN A 42 18.44 13.71 -16.12
N ALA A 43 18.06 13.26 -14.91
CA ALA A 43 18.30 14.00 -13.67
C ALA A 43 19.78 14.34 -13.47
N GLU A 44 20.69 13.49 -13.96
CA GLU A 44 22.13 13.64 -13.80
C GLU A 44 22.67 14.92 -14.47
N HIS A 45 21.98 15.49 -15.46
CA HIS A 45 22.35 16.78 -16.06
C HIS A 45 22.36 17.94 -15.06
N ALA A 46 21.59 17.82 -13.96
CA ALA A 46 21.53 18.86 -12.93
C ALA A 46 22.74 18.86 -11.99
N TYR A 47 23.58 17.81 -12.03
CA TYR A 47 24.66 17.59 -11.07
C TYR A 47 26.04 17.67 -11.75
N ARG A 48 27.04 18.15 -11.01
CA ARG A 48 28.43 18.28 -11.47
C ARG A 48 29.37 17.41 -10.63
N ASP A 49 28.96 16.17 -10.37
CA ASP A 49 29.70 15.18 -9.56
C ASP A 49 30.63 14.28 -10.39
N GLY A 50 30.71 14.51 -11.72
CA GLY A 50 31.50 13.70 -12.65
C GLY A 50 30.77 12.46 -13.19
N THR A 51 29.53 12.23 -12.75
CA THR A 51 28.64 11.21 -13.32
C THR A 51 27.92 11.78 -14.54
N THR A 52 27.79 10.98 -15.61
CA THR A 52 27.06 11.38 -16.81
C THR A 52 25.75 10.59 -16.96
N PRO A 53 24.70 11.19 -17.56
CA PRO A 53 23.45 10.50 -17.85
C PRO A 53 23.65 9.18 -18.60
N GLU A 54 24.57 9.10 -19.55
CA GLU A 54 24.81 7.90 -20.36
C GLU A 54 25.35 6.73 -19.53
N LYS A 55 26.23 7.03 -18.55
CA LYS A 55 26.77 6.01 -17.63
C LYS A 55 25.67 5.46 -16.73
N VAL A 56 24.81 6.34 -16.23
CA VAL A 56 23.71 6.01 -15.32
C VAL A 56 22.61 5.27 -16.04
N GLU A 57 22.22 5.74 -17.23
CA GLU A 57 21.27 5.05 -18.12
C GLU A 57 21.74 3.62 -18.41
N LYS A 58 23.00 3.42 -18.79
CA LYS A 58 23.54 2.08 -19.06
C LYS A 58 23.43 1.16 -17.84
N MET A 59 23.72 1.67 -16.64
CA MET A 59 23.60 0.90 -15.42
C MET A 59 22.14 0.56 -15.12
N PHE A 60 21.24 1.54 -15.20
CA PHE A 60 19.81 1.35 -14.99
C PHE A 60 19.21 0.35 -15.98
N VAL A 61 19.55 0.44 -17.27
CA VAL A 61 19.14 -0.55 -18.28
C VAL A 61 19.59 -1.96 -17.90
N SER A 62 20.83 -2.12 -17.41
CA SER A 62 21.34 -3.42 -16.96
C SER A 62 20.52 -3.97 -15.80
N LEU A 63 20.31 -3.18 -14.75
CA LEU A 63 19.57 -3.59 -13.55
C LEU A 63 18.11 -3.95 -13.85
N LEU A 64 17.44 -3.15 -14.69
CA LEU A 64 16.07 -3.40 -15.13
C LEU A 64 15.96 -4.62 -16.05
N SER A 65 16.89 -4.78 -17.00
CA SER A 65 16.91 -5.92 -17.95
C SER A 65 17.17 -7.26 -17.26
N GLU A 66 17.85 -7.22 -16.11
CA GLU A 66 18.07 -8.36 -15.21
C GLU A 66 16.96 -8.52 -14.17
N PHE A 67 15.99 -7.59 -14.11
CA PHE A 67 14.89 -7.57 -13.15
C PHE A 67 15.39 -7.55 -11.69
N ARG A 68 16.57 -6.96 -11.43
CA ARG A 68 17.12 -6.85 -10.06
C ARG A 68 16.25 -5.96 -9.18
N PHE A 69 15.68 -4.91 -9.74
CA PHE A 69 14.60 -4.16 -9.13
C PHE A 69 13.58 -3.79 -10.19
N MET A 70 12.37 -3.44 -9.76
CA MET A 70 11.33 -2.89 -10.62
C MET A 70 10.86 -1.54 -10.06
N PRO A 71 10.78 -0.50 -10.90
CA PRO A 71 10.20 0.76 -10.47
C PRO A 71 8.70 0.58 -10.28
N ASN A 72 8.08 1.51 -9.56
CA ASN A 72 6.64 1.49 -9.38
C ASN A 72 5.88 1.57 -10.73
N GLY A 73 4.60 1.16 -10.70
CA GLY A 73 3.80 1.10 -11.93
C GLY A 73 3.62 2.45 -12.62
N ARG A 74 3.66 3.57 -11.90
CA ARG A 74 3.57 4.90 -12.52
C ARG A 74 4.82 5.31 -13.28
N THR A 75 6.00 4.99 -12.77
CA THR A 75 7.23 5.22 -13.53
C THR A 75 7.22 4.44 -14.84
N LEU A 76 6.81 3.16 -14.81
CA LEU A 76 6.69 2.34 -16.03
C LEU A 76 5.70 2.94 -17.05
N ALA A 77 4.53 3.37 -16.58
CA ALA A 77 3.47 3.90 -17.43
C ALA A 77 3.76 5.31 -17.98
N ASN A 78 4.37 6.18 -17.18
CA ASN A 78 4.40 7.62 -17.44
C ASN A 78 5.77 8.19 -17.79
N ALA A 79 6.86 7.45 -17.64
CA ALA A 79 8.18 7.94 -18.03
C ALA A 79 8.20 8.34 -19.52
N GLY A 80 8.55 9.59 -19.81
CA GLY A 80 8.62 10.11 -21.18
C GLY A 80 7.28 10.55 -21.79
N THR A 81 6.17 10.50 -21.03
CA THR A 81 4.87 11.00 -21.52
C THR A 81 4.65 12.48 -21.22
N GLY A 82 3.58 13.05 -21.78
CA GLY A 82 3.13 14.42 -21.48
C GLY A 82 2.88 14.62 -19.99
N TRP A 83 2.15 13.70 -19.35
CA TRP A 83 1.87 13.72 -17.91
C TRP A 83 3.14 13.60 -17.07
N GLY A 84 4.02 12.63 -17.37
CA GLY A 84 5.32 12.46 -16.71
C GLY A 84 5.31 12.29 -15.18
N GLN A 85 4.16 11.98 -14.56
CA GLN A 85 4.07 11.71 -13.13
C GLN A 85 4.55 10.28 -12.82
N LEU A 86 5.72 10.17 -12.21
CA LEU A 86 6.40 8.94 -11.84
C LEU A 86 6.07 8.50 -10.39
N ALA A 87 5.73 9.45 -9.52
CA ALA A 87 5.27 9.16 -8.16
C ALA A 87 3.90 8.45 -8.17
N ASN A 88 3.73 7.48 -7.28
CA ASN A 88 2.53 6.64 -7.24
C ASN A 88 1.37 7.30 -6.49
N CYS A 89 1.68 7.96 -5.37
CA CYS A 89 0.67 8.46 -4.43
C CYS A 89 1.13 9.74 -3.72
N PHE A 90 0.19 10.40 -3.07
CA PHE A 90 0.41 11.61 -2.27
C PHE A 90 -0.52 11.60 -1.05
N VAL A 91 -0.23 12.42 -0.03
CA VAL A 91 -1.16 12.70 1.07
C VAL A 91 -1.55 14.17 1.03
N LEU A 92 -2.85 14.48 1.14
CA LEU A 92 -3.34 15.85 1.18
C LEU A 92 -3.99 16.16 2.54
N PRO A 93 -3.81 17.38 3.08
CA PRO A 93 -4.51 17.84 4.27
C PRO A 93 -5.95 18.20 3.94
N ILE A 94 -6.83 18.12 4.94
CA ILE A 94 -8.19 18.67 4.85
C ILE A 94 -8.43 19.54 6.08
N ASP A 95 -8.50 20.84 5.86
CA ASP A 95 -8.86 21.82 6.90
C ASP A 95 -10.38 22.03 6.97
N ASP A 96 -10.85 22.45 8.15
CA ASP A 96 -12.26 22.67 8.47
C ASP A 96 -12.81 23.98 7.88
N ASP A 97 -12.67 24.11 6.56
CA ASP A 97 -13.15 25.22 5.74
C ASP A 97 -13.70 24.70 4.41
N MET A 98 -14.70 25.38 3.84
CA MET A 98 -15.38 24.90 2.63
C MET A 98 -14.54 25.04 1.34
N GLY A 99 -13.37 25.67 1.37
CA GLY A 99 -12.51 25.85 0.18
C GLY A 99 -12.07 27.29 -0.09
N ARG A 100 -12.20 28.19 0.88
CA ARG A 100 -11.53 29.51 0.88
C ARG A 100 -10.04 29.34 1.17
N ALA A 101 -9.71 28.43 2.09
CA ALA A 101 -8.33 28.00 2.32
C ALA A 101 -7.86 27.09 1.17
N GLN A 102 -6.54 27.06 0.92
CA GLN A 102 -5.95 26.22 -0.13
C GLN A 102 -6.10 24.72 0.15
N ASP A 103 -6.22 24.37 1.43
CA ASP A 103 -6.42 23.04 2.00
C ASP A 103 -7.83 22.84 2.60
N GLY A 104 -8.76 23.76 2.33
CA GLY A 104 -10.17 23.56 2.66
C GLY A 104 -10.78 22.39 1.87
N ILE A 105 -11.90 21.86 2.34
CA ILE A 105 -12.58 20.64 1.86
C ILE A 105 -12.68 20.60 0.32
N PHE A 106 -13.31 21.58 -0.34
CA PHE A 106 -13.48 21.50 -1.80
C PHE A 106 -12.22 21.91 -2.59
N SER A 107 -11.30 22.68 -1.99
CA SER A 107 -9.99 22.97 -2.58
C SER A 107 -9.12 21.72 -2.62
N THR A 108 -9.09 20.96 -1.54
CA THR A 108 -8.40 19.67 -1.47
C THR A 108 -9.04 18.66 -2.41
N LEU A 109 -10.37 18.62 -2.51
CA LEU A 109 -11.05 17.78 -3.49
C LEU A 109 -10.57 18.10 -4.91
N ARG A 110 -10.57 19.37 -5.32
CA ARG A 110 -10.04 19.80 -6.62
C ARG A 110 -8.61 19.31 -6.84
N ASN A 111 -7.73 19.49 -5.86
CA ASN A 111 -6.33 19.06 -5.98
C ASN A 111 -6.22 17.53 -6.12
N ALA A 112 -6.99 16.78 -5.34
CA ALA A 112 -7.04 15.32 -5.42
C ALA A 112 -7.50 14.84 -6.80
N VAL A 113 -8.53 15.48 -7.38
CA VAL A 113 -9.03 15.17 -8.72
C VAL A 113 -7.93 15.32 -9.78
N LEU A 114 -7.14 16.39 -9.73
CA LEU A 114 -6.05 16.62 -10.68
C LEU A 114 -4.91 15.60 -10.53
N ILE A 115 -4.61 15.19 -9.29
CA ILE A 115 -3.63 14.14 -9.00
C ILE A 115 -4.11 12.78 -9.48
N LEU A 116 -5.39 12.46 -9.27
CA LEU A 116 -6.00 11.21 -9.75
C LEU A 116 -6.02 11.15 -11.27
N GLN A 117 -6.26 12.28 -11.95
CA GLN A 117 -6.23 12.38 -13.40
C GLN A 117 -4.86 11.99 -13.99
N SER A 118 -3.75 12.39 -13.35
CA SER A 118 -2.40 11.96 -13.73
C SER A 118 -2.03 10.56 -13.21
N GLY A 119 -2.94 9.91 -12.48
CA GLY A 119 -2.85 8.54 -11.98
C GLY A 119 -2.38 8.39 -10.53
N GLY A 120 -2.11 9.46 -9.81
CA GLY A 120 -1.68 9.40 -8.42
C GLY A 120 -2.79 8.94 -7.48
N GLY A 121 -2.52 7.99 -6.59
CA GLY A 121 -3.41 7.69 -5.46
C GLY A 121 -3.31 8.76 -4.37
N VAL A 122 -4.36 8.96 -3.56
CA VAL A 122 -4.37 10.06 -2.57
C VAL A 122 -4.82 9.59 -1.19
N GLY A 123 -4.04 9.90 -0.16
CA GLY A 123 -4.43 9.73 1.24
C GLY A 123 -4.88 11.04 1.88
N PHE A 124 -5.75 10.94 2.87
CA PHE A 124 -6.34 12.09 3.56
C PHE A 124 -6.43 11.85 5.06
N SER A 125 -6.10 12.87 5.84
CA SER A 125 -6.52 12.97 7.24
C SER A 125 -7.81 13.80 7.31
N PHE A 126 -8.89 13.18 7.79
CA PHE A 126 -10.17 13.85 8.02
C PHE A 126 -10.28 14.40 9.46
N GLY A 127 -9.23 14.27 10.27
CA GLY A 127 -9.25 14.54 11.71
C GLY A 127 -9.52 15.98 12.11
N ARG A 128 -9.37 16.95 11.19
CA ARG A 128 -9.56 18.38 11.48
C ARG A 128 -10.99 18.85 11.27
N ILE A 129 -11.79 18.13 10.49
CA ILE A 129 -13.18 18.52 10.18
C ILE A 129 -14.03 18.46 11.44
N ARG A 130 -14.85 19.48 11.70
CA ARG A 130 -15.73 19.48 12.89
C ARG A 130 -16.76 18.34 12.85
N PRO A 131 -17.18 17.79 14.01
CA PRO A 131 -18.06 16.65 14.06
C PRO A 131 -19.50 17.00 13.66
N LYS A 132 -20.27 15.97 13.31
CA LYS A 132 -21.70 16.08 13.01
C LYS A 132 -22.44 16.72 14.19
N GLY A 133 -23.25 17.72 13.89
CA GLY A 133 -24.02 18.46 14.89
C GLY A 133 -23.30 19.65 15.53
N ASP A 134 -22.00 19.87 15.28
CA ASP A 134 -21.30 21.07 15.74
C ASP A 134 -21.84 22.33 15.04
N SER A 135 -21.66 23.49 15.68
CA SER A 135 -22.19 24.76 15.22
C SER A 135 -21.45 25.30 13.99
N ILE A 136 -22.20 25.82 13.01
CA ILE A 136 -21.67 26.59 11.87
C ILE A 136 -21.94 28.07 12.13
N GLY A 137 -20.89 28.84 12.44
CA GLY A 137 -21.02 30.23 12.89
C GLY A 137 -21.73 31.17 11.91
N SER A 138 -21.51 31.01 10.60
CA SER A 138 -22.07 31.89 9.57
C SER A 138 -23.56 31.64 9.29
N SER A 139 -23.98 30.38 9.23
CA SER A 139 -25.37 30.00 8.92
C SER A 139 -26.22 29.72 10.16
N LYS A 140 -25.62 29.68 11.35
CA LYS A 140 -26.21 29.18 12.60
C LYS A 140 -26.79 27.76 12.48
N GLY A 141 -26.36 27.02 11.45
CA GLY A 141 -26.75 25.63 11.21
C GLY A 141 -25.87 24.62 11.95
N LYS A 142 -26.11 23.33 11.69
CA LYS A 142 -25.33 22.21 12.22
C LYS A 142 -24.48 21.56 11.14
N ALA A 143 -23.25 21.19 11.49
CA ALA A 143 -22.34 20.47 10.61
C ALA A 143 -22.85 19.06 10.27
N THR A 144 -22.56 18.60 9.06
CA THR A 144 -22.92 17.27 8.56
C THR A 144 -21.93 16.18 8.99
N GLY A 145 -20.72 16.56 9.41
CA GLY A 145 -19.66 15.68 9.88
C GLY A 145 -18.83 15.02 8.78
N VAL A 146 -17.84 14.26 9.21
CA VAL A 146 -16.78 13.68 8.35
C VAL A 146 -17.35 12.77 7.26
N VAL A 147 -18.23 11.83 7.63
CA VAL A 147 -18.72 10.79 6.72
C VAL A 147 -19.53 11.39 5.55
N SER A 148 -20.17 12.53 5.76
CA SER A 148 -20.88 13.24 4.68
C SER A 148 -19.93 13.71 3.59
N PHE A 149 -18.79 14.30 3.96
CA PHE A 149 -17.78 14.77 3.00
C PHE A 149 -17.01 13.62 2.38
N LEU A 150 -16.76 12.54 3.13
CA LEU A 150 -16.15 11.33 2.58
C LEU A 150 -16.97 10.76 1.41
N LYS A 151 -18.31 10.75 1.51
CA LYS A 151 -19.21 10.33 0.42
C LYS A 151 -19.12 11.23 -0.80
N VAL A 152 -18.99 12.54 -0.61
CA VAL A 152 -18.78 13.50 -1.72
C VAL A 152 -17.48 13.19 -2.46
N TYR A 153 -16.39 12.94 -1.73
CA TYR A 153 -15.11 12.56 -2.33
C TYR A 153 -15.21 11.23 -3.08
N ASP A 154 -15.80 10.20 -2.47
CA ASP A 154 -15.98 8.89 -3.10
C ASP A 154 -16.76 8.98 -4.41
N THR A 155 -17.84 9.78 -4.41
CA THR A 155 -18.67 10.03 -5.60
C THR A 155 -17.87 10.74 -6.69
N ALA A 156 -17.10 11.78 -6.35
CA ALA A 156 -16.26 12.48 -7.31
C ALA A 156 -15.20 11.55 -7.93
N PHE A 157 -14.57 10.71 -7.11
CA PHE A 157 -13.49 9.81 -7.54
C PHE A 157 -13.98 8.65 -8.40
N TRP A 158 -15.24 8.26 -8.24
CA TRP A 158 -15.93 7.35 -9.16
C TRP A 158 -16.10 7.98 -10.56
N VAL A 159 -16.59 9.23 -10.62
CA VAL A 159 -16.84 9.94 -11.89
C VAL A 159 -15.55 10.15 -12.69
N ILE A 160 -14.45 10.45 -12.01
CA ILE A 160 -13.17 10.83 -12.65
C ILE A 160 -12.38 9.63 -13.17
N GLY A 161 -12.80 8.39 -12.84
CA GLY A 161 -12.15 7.11 -13.16
C GLY A 161 -10.90 7.21 -14.04
N GLN A 162 -9.72 6.89 -13.50
CA GLN A 162 -8.45 7.15 -14.19
C GLN A 162 -8.45 6.53 -15.59
N GLY A 163 -8.17 7.35 -16.60
CA GLY A 163 -8.13 6.93 -18.01
C GLY A 163 -7.30 5.65 -18.19
N GLY A 164 -7.74 4.77 -19.09
CA GLY A 164 -7.11 3.45 -19.30
C GLY A 164 -7.59 2.34 -18.36
N GLY A 165 -8.77 2.49 -17.73
CA GLY A 165 -9.44 1.40 -17.00
C GLY A 165 -8.93 1.15 -15.58
N ARG A 166 -8.23 2.11 -14.95
CA ARG A 166 -7.70 1.97 -13.58
C ARG A 166 -8.57 2.74 -12.59
N ARG A 167 -9.05 2.06 -11.55
CA ARG A 167 -9.87 2.71 -10.51
C ARG A 167 -9.02 3.63 -9.63
N SER A 168 -9.61 4.75 -9.22
CA SER A 168 -9.07 5.66 -8.21
C SER A 168 -8.84 4.90 -6.89
N ALA A 169 -7.70 5.11 -6.24
CA ALA A 169 -7.38 4.49 -4.96
C ALA A 169 -7.08 5.58 -3.92
N CYS A 170 -7.85 5.60 -2.84
CA CYS A 170 -7.73 6.61 -1.79
C CYS A 170 -7.64 5.99 -0.39
N MET A 171 -7.06 6.74 0.56
CA MET A 171 -7.07 6.41 1.99
C MET A 171 -7.77 7.52 2.77
N ALA A 172 -8.69 7.16 3.67
CA ALA A 172 -9.24 8.09 4.65
C ALA A 172 -8.82 7.64 6.05
N VAL A 173 -8.21 8.56 6.80
CA VAL A 173 -7.82 8.34 8.19
C VAL A 173 -8.62 9.26 9.10
N LEU A 174 -9.17 8.69 10.17
CA LEU A 174 -9.81 9.46 11.24
C LEU A 174 -9.17 9.12 12.60
N PRO A 175 -8.66 10.10 13.36
CA PRO A 175 -8.14 9.86 14.70
C PRO A 175 -9.20 9.27 15.64
N VAL A 176 -8.81 8.32 16.49
CA VAL A 176 -9.74 7.58 17.38
C VAL A 176 -10.46 8.48 18.40
N HIS A 177 -9.91 9.66 18.69
CA HIS A 177 -10.53 10.65 19.57
C HIS A 177 -11.54 11.56 18.86
N HIS A 178 -11.75 11.41 17.55
CA HIS A 178 -12.70 12.25 16.83
C HIS A 178 -14.16 11.90 17.21
N PRO A 179 -15.08 12.86 17.39
CA PRO A 179 -16.44 12.55 17.83
C PRO A 179 -17.29 11.74 16.83
N ASP A 180 -16.99 11.85 15.53
CA ASP A 180 -17.62 11.05 14.46
C ASP A 180 -17.03 9.62 14.31
N ILE A 181 -16.19 9.16 15.23
CA ILE A 181 -15.46 7.89 15.09
C ILE A 181 -16.40 6.68 14.89
N TYR A 182 -17.55 6.65 15.55
CA TYR A 182 -18.53 5.57 15.36
C TYR A 182 -19.11 5.62 13.93
N ASP A 183 -19.63 6.77 13.49
CA ASP A 183 -20.15 6.92 12.12
C ASP A 183 -19.10 6.52 11.08
N PHE A 184 -17.82 6.80 11.33
CA PHE A 184 -16.70 6.42 10.47
C PHE A 184 -16.44 4.90 10.46
N ILE A 185 -16.42 4.22 11.61
CA ILE A 185 -16.28 2.76 11.69
C ILE A 185 -17.41 2.06 10.89
N HIS A 186 -18.64 2.56 11.00
CA HIS A 186 -19.81 1.99 10.32
C HIS A 186 -19.97 2.40 8.85
N CYS A 187 -19.17 3.36 8.34
CA CYS A 187 -19.44 3.97 7.03
C CYS A 187 -19.33 3.00 5.84
N LYS A 188 -18.66 1.86 6.05
CA LYS A 188 -18.50 0.76 5.08
C LYS A 188 -19.14 -0.56 5.51
N GLU A 189 -20.02 -0.54 6.51
CA GLU A 189 -20.77 -1.72 6.95
C GLU A 189 -21.50 -2.41 5.78
N ARG A 190 -22.06 -1.62 4.85
CA ARG A 190 -22.64 -2.13 3.61
C ARG A 190 -21.65 -1.92 2.46
N GLU A 191 -21.23 -3.02 1.83
CA GLU A 191 -20.40 -2.96 0.62
C GLU A 191 -21.13 -2.16 -0.49
N GLY A 192 -20.37 -1.33 -1.22
CA GLY A 192 -20.89 -0.51 -2.31
C GLY A 192 -21.29 0.92 -1.93
N VAL A 193 -21.30 1.28 -0.64
CA VAL A 193 -21.63 2.66 -0.20
C VAL A 193 -20.44 3.61 -0.37
N ILE A 194 -19.23 3.12 -0.09
CA ILE A 194 -17.95 3.82 -0.31
C ILE A 194 -17.03 2.76 -0.92
N GLU A 195 -16.60 2.93 -2.17
CA GLU A 195 -15.83 1.91 -2.89
C GLU A 195 -14.37 2.31 -3.15
N HIS A 196 -14.06 3.60 -3.22
CA HIS A 196 -12.76 4.12 -3.69
C HIS A 196 -11.78 4.43 -2.57
N PHE A 197 -12.27 4.38 -1.32
CA PHE A 197 -11.47 4.59 -0.12
C PHE A 197 -11.22 3.28 0.62
N ASN A 198 -9.96 3.03 0.93
CA ASN A 198 -9.61 2.29 2.14
C ASN A 198 -9.82 3.22 3.34
N ILE A 199 -10.37 2.70 4.44
CA ILE A 199 -10.52 3.49 5.68
C ILE A 199 -9.65 2.93 6.79
N SER A 200 -9.07 3.80 7.60
CA SER A 200 -8.29 3.40 8.77
C SER A 200 -8.52 4.32 9.97
N VAL A 201 -8.55 3.73 11.16
CA VAL A 201 -8.60 4.48 12.42
C VAL A 201 -7.18 4.84 12.86
N GLY A 202 -6.96 6.13 13.11
CA GLY A 202 -5.73 6.65 13.70
C GLY A 202 -5.69 6.42 15.21
N ILE A 203 -5.08 5.33 15.63
CA ILE A 203 -4.95 4.88 17.02
C ILE A 203 -3.78 5.60 17.71
N THR A 204 -4.00 6.04 18.94
CA THR A 204 -2.95 6.59 19.82
C THR A 204 -2.59 5.60 20.93
N ASP A 205 -1.38 5.70 21.47
CA ASP A 205 -0.96 4.93 22.64
C ASP A 205 -1.82 5.27 23.86
N ALA A 206 -2.31 6.51 23.96
CA ALA A 206 -3.22 6.93 25.03
C ALA A 206 -4.52 6.11 24.98
N PHE A 207 -5.08 5.90 23.79
CA PHE A 207 -6.24 5.05 23.59
C PHE A 207 -5.94 3.59 23.94
N MET A 208 -4.85 3.02 23.42
CA MET A 208 -4.50 1.61 23.68
C MET A 208 -4.21 1.33 25.16
N ARG A 209 -3.58 2.27 25.88
CA ARG A 209 -3.43 2.20 27.34
C ARG A 209 -4.78 2.25 28.06
N ALA A 210 -5.73 3.04 27.55
CA ALA A 210 -7.08 3.10 28.11
C ALA A 210 -7.87 1.80 27.85
N VAL A 211 -7.68 1.15 26.68
CA VAL A 211 -8.21 -0.18 26.38
C VAL A 211 -7.66 -1.22 27.35
N GLU A 212 -6.32 -1.25 27.54
CA GLU A 212 -5.64 -2.17 28.45
C GLU A 212 -6.12 -2.03 29.89
N LYS A 213 -6.30 -0.79 30.36
CA LYS A 213 -6.76 -0.48 31.73
C LYS A 213 -8.28 -0.51 31.90
N ASN A 214 -9.03 -0.72 30.81
CA ASN A 214 -10.49 -0.65 30.78
C ASN A 214 -11.06 0.67 31.34
N THR A 215 -10.46 1.80 30.95
CA THR A 215 -10.83 3.15 31.39
C THR A 215 -11.60 3.94 30.33
N ASP A 216 -12.19 5.05 30.73
CA ASP A 216 -12.83 5.98 29.81
C ASP A 216 -11.80 6.71 28.93
N PHE A 217 -12.20 7.07 27.72
CA PHE A 217 -11.42 7.81 26.75
C PHE A 217 -12.22 9.02 26.24
N PRO A 218 -11.64 10.24 26.22
CA PRO A 218 -12.33 11.43 25.74
C PRO A 218 -12.32 11.48 24.22
N LEU A 219 -13.49 11.74 23.63
CA LEU A 219 -13.60 12.24 22.27
C LEU A 219 -13.51 13.77 22.31
N ILE A 220 -12.72 14.35 21.42
CA ILE A 220 -12.31 15.76 21.45
C ILE A 220 -12.78 16.43 20.17
N ASN A 221 -13.49 17.55 20.29
CA ASN A 221 -13.86 18.35 19.12
C ASN A 221 -12.60 19.05 18.56
N PRO A 222 -12.18 18.78 17.31
CA PRO A 222 -10.93 19.32 16.76
C PRO A 222 -10.95 20.85 16.61
N ARG A 223 -12.12 21.48 16.53
CA ARG A 223 -12.26 22.93 16.35
C ARG A 223 -11.89 23.74 17.59
N ASN A 224 -12.22 23.25 18.77
CA ASN A 224 -12.06 23.99 20.04
C ASN A 224 -11.27 23.23 21.12
N GLY A 225 -10.93 21.96 20.90
CA GLY A 225 -10.18 21.13 21.84
C GLY A 225 -11.00 20.67 23.05
N GLU A 226 -12.30 20.95 23.09
CA GLU A 226 -13.15 20.55 24.21
C GLU A 226 -13.53 19.06 24.14
N VAL A 227 -13.72 18.45 25.31
CA VAL A 227 -14.22 17.07 25.41
C VAL A 227 -15.68 17.04 24.97
N TRP A 228 -15.95 16.39 23.86
CA TRP A 228 -17.30 16.19 23.31
C TRP A 228 -18.09 15.17 24.13
N LYS A 229 -17.48 14.01 24.41
CA LYS A 229 -18.02 12.96 25.29
C LYS A 229 -16.90 12.04 25.76
N LYS A 230 -17.12 11.31 26.85
CA LYS A 230 -16.26 10.19 27.26
C LYS A 230 -16.92 8.88 26.86
N VAL A 231 -16.12 7.91 26.39
CA VAL A 231 -16.57 6.57 26.00
C VAL A 231 -15.70 5.52 26.66
N LYS A 232 -16.19 4.28 26.83
CA LYS A 232 -15.35 3.18 27.28
C LYS A 232 -14.38 2.80 26.16
N ALA A 233 -13.08 2.95 26.41
CA ALA A 233 -12.05 2.70 25.39
C ALA A 233 -12.13 1.28 24.82
N ARG A 234 -12.37 0.30 25.71
CA ARG A 234 -12.49 -1.11 25.33
C ARG A 234 -13.69 -1.39 24.42
N GLU A 235 -14.83 -0.75 24.67
CA GLU A 235 -16.03 -0.90 23.84
C GLU A 235 -15.81 -0.31 22.44
N LEU A 236 -15.21 0.89 22.35
CA LEU A 236 -14.86 1.47 21.06
C LEU A 236 -13.86 0.60 20.29
N PHE A 237 -12.88 0.00 20.98
CA PHE A 237 -11.93 -0.89 20.33
C PHE A 237 -12.55 -2.21 19.87
N VAL A 238 -13.52 -2.75 20.63
CA VAL A 238 -14.33 -3.90 20.19
C VAL A 238 -15.11 -3.57 18.91
N GLU A 239 -15.68 -2.36 18.80
CA GLU A 239 -16.39 -1.95 17.59
C GLU A 239 -15.46 -1.91 16.36
N ILE A 240 -14.24 -1.36 16.51
CA ILE A 240 -13.21 -1.37 15.45
C ILE A 240 -12.90 -2.80 15.01
N VAL A 241 -12.65 -3.69 15.97
CA VAL A 241 -12.32 -5.10 15.73
C VAL A 241 -13.45 -5.83 15.02
N LYS A 242 -14.69 -5.62 15.45
CA LYS A 242 -15.87 -6.27 14.89
C LYS A 242 -16.04 -5.96 13.39
N PHE A 243 -15.89 -4.69 12.99
CA PHE A 243 -16.00 -4.33 11.57
C PHE A 243 -14.79 -4.79 10.75
N ALA A 244 -13.58 -4.67 11.31
CA ALA A 244 -12.38 -5.20 10.68
C ALA A 244 -12.47 -6.74 10.47
N HIS A 245 -13.10 -7.47 11.39
CA HIS A 245 -13.41 -8.88 11.23
C HIS A 245 -14.48 -9.11 10.16
N HIS A 246 -15.56 -8.31 10.19
CA HIS A 246 -16.70 -8.45 9.29
C HIS A 246 -16.34 -8.28 7.82
N ASN A 247 -15.52 -7.29 7.46
CA ASN A 247 -15.19 -6.99 6.06
C ASN A 247 -13.73 -6.53 5.84
N GLY A 248 -12.84 -6.62 6.82
CA GLY A 248 -11.45 -6.17 6.68
C GLY A 248 -11.24 -4.66 6.82
N GLU A 249 -12.27 -3.89 7.15
CA GLU A 249 -12.20 -2.44 7.38
C GLU A 249 -12.96 -2.02 8.66
N PRO A 250 -12.49 -1.00 9.40
CA PRO A 250 -11.30 -0.19 9.11
C PRO A 250 -9.99 -0.90 9.44
N GLY A 251 -8.93 -0.55 8.72
CA GLY A 251 -7.55 -0.80 9.18
C GLY A 251 -7.21 0.04 10.41
N VAL A 252 -6.03 -0.17 10.98
CA VAL A 252 -5.52 0.66 12.08
C VAL A 252 -4.17 1.26 11.73
N LEU A 253 -3.97 2.53 12.08
CA LEU A 253 -2.70 3.24 11.98
C LEU A 253 -2.30 3.71 13.38
N PHE A 254 -1.14 3.31 13.87
CA PHE A 254 -0.62 3.70 15.18
C PHE A 254 0.13 5.03 15.06
N LEU A 255 -0.62 6.14 15.14
CA LEU A 255 -0.11 7.49 14.87
C LEU A 255 1.09 7.86 15.75
N ASP A 256 1.10 7.45 17.01
CA ASP A 256 2.21 7.72 17.92
C ASP A 256 3.48 6.95 17.52
N ALA A 257 3.34 5.73 16.99
CA ALA A 257 4.47 4.96 16.46
C ALA A 257 5.05 5.58 15.18
N MET A 258 4.16 6.06 14.30
CA MET A 258 4.55 6.81 13.10
C MET A 258 5.33 8.08 13.49
N ASN A 259 4.81 8.85 14.44
CA ASN A 259 5.39 10.15 14.83
C ASN A 259 6.67 10.04 15.67
N ARG A 260 6.83 8.99 16.48
CA ARG A 260 8.12 8.70 17.15
C ARG A 260 9.27 8.54 16.16
N GLU A 261 8.98 8.04 14.96
CA GLU A 261 9.98 7.81 13.92
C GLU A 261 9.96 8.85 12.79
N ASN A 262 9.07 9.84 12.85
CA ASN A 262 8.95 10.89 11.85
C ASN A 262 10.32 11.54 11.58
N PRO A 263 10.86 11.48 10.35
CA PRO A 263 12.17 12.02 10.04
C PRO A 263 12.22 13.55 10.17
N THR A 264 11.10 14.26 9.97
CA THR A 264 11.01 15.72 9.87
C THR A 264 9.95 16.31 10.81
N PRO A 265 10.03 16.05 12.13
CA PRO A 265 8.97 16.40 13.09
C PRO A 265 8.84 17.89 13.36
N ALA A 266 9.78 18.72 12.89
CA ALA A 266 9.65 20.18 12.91
C ALA A 266 8.63 20.69 11.87
N GLN A 267 8.33 19.90 10.83
CA GLN A 267 7.45 20.30 9.73
C GLN A 267 5.98 19.95 9.96
N GLY A 268 5.68 19.02 10.87
CA GLY A 268 4.32 18.62 11.22
C GLY A 268 4.26 17.18 11.70
N ASP A 269 3.06 16.76 12.09
CA ASP A 269 2.76 15.40 12.49
C ASP A 269 2.28 14.56 11.30
N LEU A 270 2.62 13.28 11.29
CA LEU A 270 2.15 12.31 10.32
C LEU A 270 0.73 11.86 10.72
N GLU A 271 -0.28 12.37 10.02
CA GLU A 271 -1.69 12.15 10.35
C GLU A 271 -2.36 11.08 9.47
N ALA A 272 -1.76 10.75 8.33
CA ALA A 272 -2.32 9.80 7.36
C ALA A 272 -1.23 9.07 6.57
N THR A 273 -1.67 8.11 5.76
CA THR A 273 -0.84 7.38 4.82
C THR A 273 -1.39 7.51 3.40
N ASN A 274 -0.60 7.11 2.42
CA ASN A 274 -1.11 6.80 1.09
C ASN A 274 -2.11 5.61 1.10
N PRO A 275 -2.78 5.29 -0.03
CA PRO A 275 -3.84 4.27 -0.13
C PRO A 275 -3.52 2.88 0.44
N CYS A 276 -2.25 2.45 0.42
CA CYS A 276 -1.86 1.10 0.84
C CYS A 276 -1.22 1.04 2.24
N GLY A 277 -1.08 2.18 2.93
CA GLY A 277 -0.60 2.23 4.33
C GLY A 277 0.93 2.23 4.50
N GLU A 278 1.71 2.05 3.44
CA GLU A 278 3.17 1.87 3.49
C GLU A 278 3.98 3.17 3.50
N GLN A 279 3.36 4.30 3.11
CA GLN A 279 3.97 5.62 3.15
C GLN A 279 3.23 6.52 4.14
N THR A 280 3.89 6.77 5.27
CA THR A 280 3.46 7.77 6.25
C THR A 280 4.00 9.13 5.80
N LEU A 281 3.11 10.00 5.32
CA LEU A 281 3.48 11.22 4.60
C LEU A 281 2.91 12.46 5.29
N LEU A 282 3.70 13.54 5.29
CA LEU A 282 3.21 14.88 5.58
C LEU A 282 2.37 15.41 4.41
N PRO A 283 1.58 16.48 4.63
CA PRO A 283 0.86 17.16 3.57
C PRO A 283 1.69 17.40 2.31
N PHE A 284 1.13 17.04 1.15
CA PHE A 284 1.69 17.17 -0.20
C PHE A 284 2.92 16.32 -0.51
N GLU A 285 3.48 15.56 0.45
CA GLU A 285 4.62 14.70 0.17
C GLU A 285 4.27 13.58 -0.81
N ASN A 286 5.28 13.17 -1.58
CA ASN A 286 5.15 12.19 -2.63
C ASN A 286 5.60 10.79 -2.20
N CYS A 287 5.00 9.80 -2.85
CA CYS A 287 5.38 8.39 -2.78
C CYS A 287 6.20 8.01 -4.02
N CYS A 288 7.54 8.09 -3.89
CA CYS A 288 8.50 7.65 -4.89
C CYS A 288 9.09 6.28 -4.47
N MET A 289 8.79 5.20 -5.21
CA MET A 289 9.16 3.83 -4.78
C MET A 289 9.67 2.94 -5.90
N ALA A 290 10.53 1.99 -5.54
CA ALA A 290 10.99 0.90 -6.38
C ALA A 290 11.20 -0.35 -5.51
N SER A 291 10.90 -1.53 -6.04
CA SER A 291 11.02 -2.79 -5.30
C SER A 291 12.17 -3.64 -5.81
N ILE A 292 13.08 -3.99 -4.90
CA ILE A 292 14.15 -4.96 -5.14
C ILE A 292 13.54 -6.36 -5.25
N ASN A 293 13.86 -7.04 -6.34
CA ASN A 293 13.47 -8.42 -6.55
C ASN A 293 14.42 -9.36 -5.79
N LEU A 294 14.04 -9.78 -4.59
CA LEU A 294 14.92 -10.61 -3.76
C LEU A 294 15.24 -11.96 -4.41
N ALA A 295 14.35 -12.49 -5.27
CA ALA A 295 14.56 -13.77 -5.95
C ALA A 295 15.74 -13.76 -6.95
N GLU A 296 16.21 -12.57 -7.38
CA GLU A 296 17.40 -12.38 -8.22
C GLU A 296 18.70 -12.21 -7.41
N HIS A 297 18.60 -12.16 -6.08
CA HIS A 297 19.69 -11.94 -5.15
C HIS A 297 20.01 -13.20 -4.33
N VAL A 298 19.99 -14.35 -5.00
CA VAL A 298 20.35 -15.64 -4.41
C VAL A 298 21.32 -16.39 -5.31
N LYS A 299 22.28 -17.10 -4.70
CA LYS A 299 23.21 -18.00 -5.38
C LYS A 299 22.68 -19.42 -5.26
N ASN A 300 22.70 -20.17 -6.37
CA ASN A 300 22.35 -21.58 -6.37
C ASN A 300 23.56 -22.42 -5.93
N GLY A 301 23.45 -23.13 -4.82
CA GLY A 301 24.36 -24.20 -4.44
C GLY A 301 24.09 -25.46 -5.27
N LYS A 302 25.12 -26.26 -5.54
CA LYS A 302 25.01 -27.39 -6.47
C LYS A 302 24.27 -28.62 -5.91
N LYS A 303 23.92 -28.68 -4.62
CA LYS A 303 23.36 -29.90 -3.98
C LYS A 303 22.24 -29.59 -2.99
N GLY A 304 21.15 -30.32 -3.08
CA GLY A 304 19.99 -30.27 -2.17
C GLY A 304 18.75 -29.58 -2.79
N ILE A 305 17.58 -29.85 -2.22
CA ILE A 305 16.31 -29.20 -2.62
C ILE A 305 16.43 -27.69 -2.44
N PHE A 306 16.90 -27.28 -1.26
CA PHE A 306 17.04 -25.90 -0.79
C PHE A 306 18.48 -25.39 -0.83
N ALA A 307 19.14 -25.53 -1.97
CA ALA A 307 20.56 -25.26 -2.09
C ALA A 307 20.94 -23.77 -2.19
N TYR A 308 20.01 -22.84 -1.97
CA TYR A 308 20.27 -21.41 -2.21
C TYR A 308 20.81 -20.68 -0.97
N SER A 309 21.56 -19.60 -1.23
CA SER A 309 21.99 -18.63 -0.22
C SER A 309 21.82 -17.20 -0.74
N VAL A 310 21.62 -16.22 0.15
CA VAL A 310 21.54 -14.79 -0.24
C VAL A 310 22.86 -14.32 -0.86
N ASP A 311 22.76 -13.60 -1.97
CA ASP A 311 23.87 -12.90 -2.61
C ASP A 311 23.99 -11.47 -2.08
N TRP A 312 24.64 -11.32 -0.93
CA TRP A 312 24.75 -10.04 -0.23
C TRP A 312 25.44 -8.95 -1.05
N GLU A 313 26.44 -9.31 -1.87
CA GLU A 313 27.18 -8.31 -2.67
C GLU A 313 26.35 -7.82 -3.86
N LYS A 314 25.65 -8.72 -4.55
CA LYS A 314 24.70 -8.33 -5.60
C LYS A 314 23.53 -7.51 -5.03
N LEU A 315 23.07 -7.86 -3.82
CA LEU A 315 22.03 -7.10 -3.13
C LEU A 315 22.52 -5.70 -2.77
N ARG A 316 23.76 -5.57 -2.28
CA ARG A 316 24.39 -4.27 -1.98
C ARG A 316 24.38 -3.35 -3.19
N GLU A 317 24.94 -3.82 -4.31
CA GLU A 317 25.01 -3.05 -5.56
C GLU A 317 23.62 -2.60 -5.99
N THR A 318 22.64 -3.50 -5.97
CA THR A 318 21.26 -3.17 -6.38
C THR A 318 20.61 -2.16 -5.45
N VAL A 319 20.79 -2.28 -4.13
CA VAL A 319 20.25 -1.32 -3.14
C VAL A 319 20.83 0.07 -3.40
N GLU A 320 22.15 0.20 -3.52
CA GLU A 320 22.82 1.49 -3.65
C GLU A 320 22.41 2.19 -4.97
N TRP A 321 22.30 1.46 -6.08
CA TRP A 321 21.79 2.02 -7.34
C TRP A 321 20.29 2.32 -7.33
N THR A 322 19.49 1.55 -6.57
CA THR A 322 18.05 1.85 -6.43
C THR A 322 17.83 3.16 -5.67
N VAL A 323 18.69 3.49 -4.70
CA VAL A 323 18.65 4.81 -4.03
C VAL A 323 18.92 5.94 -5.02
N ARG A 324 19.96 5.83 -5.85
CA ARG A 324 20.25 6.85 -6.89
C ARG A 324 19.10 6.97 -7.89
N TRP A 325 18.55 5.85 -8.36
CA TRP A 325 17.34 5.84 -9.20
C TRP A 325 16.21 6.64 -8.58
N LEU A 326 15.89 6.39 -7.31
CA LEU A 326 14.77 7.07 -6.66
C LEU A 326 15.05 8.55 -6.38
N ASP A 327 16.29 8.93 -6.08
CA ASP A 327 16.68 10.34 -5.98
C ASP A 327 16.52 11.07 -7.32
N ASP A 328 16.88 10.42 -8.43
CA ASP A 328 16.72 10.95 -9.78
C ASP A 328 15.24 11.03 -10.20
N VAL A 329 14.41 10.08 -9.77
CA VAL A 329 12.96 10.13 -9.98
C VAL A 329 12.35 11.38 -9.31
N VAL A 330 12.84 11.81 -8.14
CA VAL A 330 12.34 13.03 -7.49
C VAL A 330 12.51 14.26 -8.38
N ASP A 331 13.62 14.34 -9.14
CA ASP A 331 13.92 15.46 -10.02
C ASP A 331 13.25 15.37 -11.40
N THR A 332 13.08 14.15 -11.93
CA THR A 332 12.49 13.92 -13.26
C THR A 332 10.98 13.79 -13.25
N ASN A 333 10.37 13.58 -12.07
CA ASN A 333 8.93 13.54 -11.92
C ASN A 333 8.30 14.88 -12.29
N LYS A 334 7.36 14.87 -13.24
CA LYS A 334 6.51 16.02 -13.53
C LYS A 334 5.37 16.05 -12.52
N TYR A 335 5.46 16.96 -11.55
CA TYR A 335 4.39 17.20 -10.59
C TYR A 335 3.25 17.97 -11.25
N VAL A 336 2.02 17.80 -10.72
CA VAL A 336 0.85 18.50 -11.22
C VAL A 336 1.04 20.01 -11.03
N SER A 337 1.25 20.75 -12.11
CA SER A 337 1.58 22.18 -12.07
C SER A 337 0.53 23.05 -11.37
N ALA A 338 -0.73 22.62 -11.39
CA ALA A 338 -1.84 23.28 -10.68
C ALA A 338 -1.83 23.06 -9.15
N VAL A 339 -0.91 22.25 -8.64
CA VAL A 339 -0.69 21.93 -7.22
C VAL A 339 0.83 22.00 -6.91
N PRO A 340 1.45 23.20 -6.96
CA PRO A 340 2.90 23.37 -6.84
C PRO A 340 3.48 22.83 -5.52
N GLN A 341 2.66 22.76 -4.46
CA GLN A 341 3.04 22.23 -3.15
C GLN A 341 3.59 20.80 -3.24
N LEU A 342 3.17 20.00 -4.22
CA LEU A 342 3.67 18.64 -4.42
C LEU A 342 5.16 18.64 -4.78
N GLU A 343 5.58 19.53 -5.69
CA GLU A 343 6.97 19.64 -6.12
C GLU A 343 7.83 20.25 -5.01
N GLU A 344 7.30 21.27 -4.32
CA GLU A 344 7.96 21.91 -3.19
C GLU A 344 8.25 20.90 -2.07
N ALA A 345 7.24 20.14 -1.63
CA ALA A 345 7.40 19.12 -0.59
C ALA A 345 8.37 18.01 -1.03
N ALA A 346 8.24 17.52 -2.26
CA ALA A 346 9.10 16.47 -2.78
C ALA A 346 10.57 16.91 -2.88
N LYS A 347 10.86 18.13 -3.36
CA LYS A 347 12.24 18.66 -3.43
C LYS A 347 12.80 19.04 -2.07
N HIS A 348 11.94 19.47 -1.14
CA HIS A 348 12.37 19.87 0.20
C HIS A 348 12.82 18.67 1.05
N ASN A 349 12.06 17.57 1.02
CA ASN A 349 12.33 16.39 1.84
C ASN A 349 12.95 15.22 1.08
N ARG A 350 12.87 15.21 -0.24
CA ARG A 350 13.43 14.18 -1.13
C ARG A 350 13.11 12.76 -0.67
N ARG A 351 11.87 12.51 -0.25
CA ARG A 351 11.44 11.21 0.26
C ARG A 351 11.48 10.16 -0.83
N ILE A 352 12.04 9.00 -0.50
CA ILE A 352 12.06 7.82 -1.35
C ILE A 352 11.66 6.58 -0.54
N GLY A 353 11.32 5.51 -1.25
CA GLY A 353 10.94 4.22 -0.68
C GLY A 353 11.54 3.05 -1.46
N VAL A 354 12.75 2.63 -1.06
CA VAL A 354 13.31 1.34 -1.46
C VAL A 354 12.53 0.24 -0.75
N SER A 355 11.83 -0.56 -1.55
CA SER A 355 10.99 -1.68 -1.13
C SER A 355 11.61 -3.01 -1.55
N ILE A 356 11.03 -4.11 -1.08
CA ILE A 356 11.33 -5.47 -1.52
C ILE A 356 10.12 -6.10 -2.22
N MET A 357 10.37 -7.18 -2.96
CA MET A 357 9.40 -8.18 -3.39
C MET A 357 10.05 -9.57 -3.46
N GLY A 358 9.22 -10.62 -3.43
CA GLY A 358 9.71 -12.00 -3.50
C GLY A 358 10.35 -12.49 -2.20
N LEU A 359 9.91 -12.01 -1.04
CA LEU A 359 10.40 -12.51 0.25
C LEU A 359 10.08 -14.00 0.42
N ALA A 360 8.84 -14.41 0.11
CA ALA A 360 8.44 -15.82 0.13
C ALA A 360 9.30 -16.67 -0.81
N ASP A 361 9.55 -16.20 -2.03
CA ASP A 361 10.37 -16.89 -3.03
C ASP A 361 11.79 -17.18 -2.51
N VAL A 362 12.42 -16.20 -1.85
CA VAL A 362 13.74 -16.40 -1.23
C VAL A 362 13.69 -17.40 -0.09
N LEU A 363 12.66 -17.32 0.76
CA LEU A 363 12.48 -18.26 1.87
C LEU A 363 12.26 -19.70 1.38
N TYR A 364 11.48 -19.89 0.32
CA TYR A 364 11.34 -21.18 -0.36
C TYR A 364 12.68 -21.68 -0.90
N LYS A 365 13.41 -20.86 -1.65
CA LYS A 365 14.70 -21.25 -2.23
C LYS A 365 15.74 -21.65 -1.15
N ILE A 366 15.77 -20.96 -0.02
CA ILE A 366 16.72 -21.19 1.08
C ILE A 366 16.24 -22.30 2.05
N GLY A 367 15.01 -22.83 1.88
CA GLY A 367 14.50 -23.89 2.75
C GLY A 367 14.18 -23.38 4.15
N THR A 368 13.46 -22.28 4.21
CA THR A 368 13.06 -21.65 5.47
C THR A 368 11.58 -21.34 5.44
N ARG A 369 10.82 -21.82 6.42
CA ARG A 369 9.39 -21.55 6.55
C ARG A 369 9.14 -20.07 6.86
N TYR A 370 8.21 -19.44 6.13
CA TYR A 370 7.71 -18.11 6.46
C TYR A 370 7.13 -18.09 7.89
N GLY A 371 7.32 -17.00 8.62
CA GLY A 371 6.79 -16.82 9.98
C GLY A 371 7.55 -17.58 11.09
N SER A 372 8.25 -18.67 10.75
CA SER A 372 9.12 -19.37 11.71
C SER A 372 10.23 -18.48 12.25
N ARG A 373 10.80 -18.83 13.41
CA ARG A 373 11.91 -18.07 13.99
C ARG A 373 13.12 -17.93 13.05
N LYS A 374 13.43 -18.97 12.28
CA LYS A 374 14.48 -18.94 11.25
C LYS A 374 14.10 -18.01 10.08
N GLY A 375 12.82 -17.99 9.69
CA GLY A 375 12.28 -17.08 8.68
C GLY A 375 12.34 -15.62 9.11
N ILE A 376 11.93 -15.32 10.35
CA ILE A 376 12.01 -13.99 10.96
C ILE A 376 13.47 -13.52 11.04
N ASP A 377 14.40 -14.38 11.45
CA ASP A 377 15.83 -14.04 11.48
C ASP A 377 16.37 -13.72 10.06
N CYS A 378 15.94 -14.46 9.04
CA CYS A 378 16.32 -14.23 7.64
C CYS A 378 15.80 -12.89 7.11
N ALA A 379 14.50 -12.67 7.26
CA ALA A 379 13.81 -11.46 6.83
C ALA A 379 14.38 -10.21 7.53
N GLY A 380 14.63 -10.29 8.84
CA GLY A 380 15.28 -9.23 9.61
C GLY A 380 16.68 -8.91 9.10
N GLN A 381 17.53 -9.92 8.84
CA GLN A 381 18.87 -9.72 8.27
C GLN A 381 18.83 -9.08 6.87
N ILE A 382 17.92 -9.53 6.00
CA ILE A 382 17.75 -8.94 4.66
C ILE A 382 17.40 -7.46 4.78
N MET A 383 16.41 -7.11 5.61
CA MET A 383 16.00 -5.72 5.77
C MET A 383 17.01 -4.86 6.51
N GLU A 384 17.74 -5.40 7.49
CA GLU A 384 18.85 -4.69 8.14
C GLU A 384 19.95 -4.33 7.15
N PHE A 385 20.32 -5.29 6.30
CA PHE A 385 21.32 -5.09 5.25
C PHE A 385 20.87 -4.02 4.24
N ILE A 386 19.61 -4.10 3.79
CA ILE A 386 19.02 -3.08 2.90
C ILE A 386 19.04 -1.71 3.59
N ARG A 387 18.59 -1.60 4.84
CA ARG A 387 18.55 -0.33 5.58
C ARG A 387 19.93 0.30 5.76
N TYR A 388 20.94 -0.52 6.02
CA TYR A 388 22.32 -0.04 6.12
C TYR A 388 22.79 0.56 4.80
N HIS A 389 22.60 -0.17 3.69
CA HIS A 389 23.07 0.27 2.38
C HIS A 389 22.24 1.40 1.78
N THR A 390 20.95 1.53 2.11
CA THR A 390 20.17 2.69 1.69
C THR A 390 20.63 3.98 2.36
N LEU A 391 20.90 3.94 3.68
CA LEU A 391 21.44 5.09 4.41
C LEU A 391 22.86 5.45 3.96
N ARG A 392 23.70 4.44 3.72
CA ARG A 392 25.05 4.64 3.17
C ARG A 392 25.00 5.34 1.80
N ALA A 393 24.18 4.83 0.88
CA ALA A 393 24.01 5.44 -0.44
C ALA A 393 23.42 6.86 -0.35
N SER A 394 22.45 7.09 0.54
CA SER A 394 21.86 8.42 0.73
C SER A 394 22.87 9.40 1.33
N SER A 395 23.77 8.98 2.23
CA SER A 395 24.85 9.82 2.75
C SER A 395 25.93 10.11 1.70
N GLN A 396 26.25 9.14 0.84
CA GLN A 396 27.16 9.34 -0.30
C GLN A 396 26.57 10.34 -1.31
N LEU A 397 25.30 10.20 -1.67
CA LEU A 397 24.61 11.19 -2.52
C LEU A 397 24.54 12.56 -1.85
N ALA A 398 24.48 12.65 -0.52
CA ALA A 398 24.53 13.94 0.18
C ALA A 398 25.90 14.60 0.03
N GLN A 399 26.98 13.82 -0.02
CA GLN A 399 28.32 14.32 -0.31
C GLN A 399 28.44 14.85 -1.75
N GLU A 400 27.80 14.16 -2.70
CA GLU A 400 27.86 14.48 -4.14
C GLU A 400 26.93 15.64 -4.53
N ARG A 401 25.73 15.68 -3.96
CA ARG A 401 24.62 16.55 -4.40
C ARG A 401 24.09 17.48 -3.31
N GLY A 402 24.58 17.35 -2.08
CA GLY A 402 24.06 18.02 -0.89
C GLY A 402 22.97 17.21 -0.18
N ALA A 403 22.87 17.38 1.15
CA ALA A 403 21.78 16.82 1.96
C ALA A 403 20.41 17.37 1.54
N PHE A 404 19.32 16.69 1.93
CA PHE A 404 17.97 17.22 1.64
C PHE A 404 17.77 18.61 2.27
N PRO A 405 17.09 19.55 1.57
CA PRO A 405 16.91 20.92 2.07
C PRO A 405 16.28 21.02 3.46
N GLY A 406 15.32 20.15 3.79
CA GLY A 406 14.61 20.11 5.06
C GLY A 406 15.36 19.49 6.24
N ILE A 407 16.69 19.30 6.16
CA ILE A 407 17.45 18.56 7.18
C ILE A 407 17.50 19.25 8.54
N LYS A 408 17.43 20.58 8.61
CA LYS A 408 17.41 21.32 9.87
C LYS A 408 16.10 21.06 10.61
N GLY A 409 16.17 20.76 11.91
CA GLY A 409 14.98 20.36 12.68
C GLY A 409 14.50 18.92 12.42
N SER A 410 15.20 18.16 11.57
CA SER A 410 14.94 16.75 11.32
C SER A 410 15.59 15.86 12.38
N ARG A 411 15.31 14.56 12.35
CA ARG A 411 16.04 13.58 13.17
C ARG A 411 17.51 13.45 12.78
N TYR A 412 17.90 13.88 11.58
CA TYR A 412 19.30 13.84 11.12
C TYR A 412 20.08 15.11 11.47
N ASP A 413 19.46 16.10 12.13
CA ASP A 413 20.13 17.28 12.67
C ASP A 413 20.61 16.99 14.10
N TYR A 414 21.91 16.75 14.25
CA TYR A 414 22.54 16.42 15.54
C TYR A 414 22.91 17.64 16.38
N SER A 415 22.45 18.85 16.03
CA SER A 415 22.71 20.02 16.86
C SER A 415 22.11 19.84 18.26
N PRO A 416 22.81 20.27 19.33
CA PRO A 416 22.30 20.17 20.70
C PRO A 416 20.94 20.85 20.88
N GLN A 417 20.70 21.96 20.17
CA GLN A 417 19.44 22.69 20.19
C GLN A 417 18.30 21.84 19.62
N ASN A 418 18.50 21.21 18.46
CA ASN A 418 17.50 20.33 17.87
C ASN A 418 17.24 19.11 18.76
N ALA A 419 18.28 18.47 19.29
CA ALA A 419 18.14 17.33 20.19
C ALA A 419 17.28 17.67 21.44
N ALA A 420 17.43 18.87 22.00
CA ALA A 420 16.59 19.35 23.10
C ALA A 420 15.13 19.53 22.67
N VAL A 421 14.87 20.10 21.48
CA VAL A 421 13.51 20.27 20.92
C VAL A 421 12.86 18.91 20.67
N LEU A 422 13.53 17.97 20.01
CA LEU A 422 13.00 16.63 19.73
C LEU A 422 12.60 15.90 21.01
N LYS A 423 13.40 16.03 22.07
CA LYS A 423 13.11 15.42 23.37
C LYS A 423 11.79 15.91 23.98
N THR A 424 11.39 17.17 23.75
CA THR A 424 10.08 17.68 24.20
C THR A 424 8.90 17.01 23.50
N LYS A 425 9.13 16.46 22.29
CA LYS A 425 8.15 15.68 21.51
C LYS A 425 8.28 14.16 21.73
N ASN A 426 9.12 13.71 22.66
CA ASN A 426 9.46 12.30 22.85
C ASN A 426 10.04 11.63 21.57
N ILE A 427 10.82 12.41 20.81
CA ILE A 427 11.55 11.98 19.62
C ILE A 427 13.04 12.09 19.90
N GLU A 428 13.81 11.17 19.36
CA GLU A 428 15.27 11.21 19.41
C GLU A 428 15.85 11.55 18.03
N VAL A 429 17.04 12.15 18.04
CA VAL A 429 17.88 12.17 16.83
C VAL A 429 18.05 10.76 16.29
N TRP A 430 18.33 10.63 15.00
CA TRP A 430 18.45 9.34 14.36
C TRP A 430 19.57 8.53 15.03
N SER A 431 19.32 7.24 15.19
CA SER A 431 20.28 6.27 15.69
C SER A 431 20.07 4.94 14.95
N PRO A 432 21.10 4.08 14.83
CA PRO A 432 20.97 2.78 14.19
C PRO A 432 19.82 1.93 14.78
N PRO A 433 18.95 1.37 13.92
CA PRO A 433 17.87 0.50 14.38
C PRO A 433 18.41 -0.81 14.97
N LYS A 434 17.57 -1.45 15.78
CA LYS A 434 17.86 -2.76 16.38
C LYS A 434 16.86 -3.79 15.91
N SER A 435 17.34 -5.00 15.63
CA SER A 435 16.50 -6.15 15.30
C SER A 435 15.46 -6.40 16.41
N LEU A 436 14.30 -6.93 16.04
CA LEU A 436 13.22 -7.21 17.00
C LEU A 436 13.69 -8.18 18.09
N TYR A 437 14.48 -9.15 17.68
CA TYR A 437 15.12 -10.12 18.55
C TYR A 437 16.59 -10.28 18.16
N PRO A 438 17.48 -10.67 19.09
CA PRO A 438 18.81 -11.14 18.72
C PRO A 438 18.69 -12.33 17.77
N TYR A 439 19.33 -12.26 16.61
CA TYR A 439 19.27 -13.34 15.63
C TYR A 439 19.86 -14.63 16.21
N LYS A 440 19.19 -15.77 16.01
CA LYS A 440 19.70 -17.10 16.38
C LYS A 440 20.34 -17.80 15.18
N HIS A 441 19.81 -17.55 13.98
CA HIS A 441 20.30 -18.12 12.74
C HIS A 441 21.01 -17.05 11.93
N ARG A 442 22.24 -17.31 11.48
CA ARG A 442 23.00 -16.39 10.61
C ARG A 442 22.92 -16.88 9.17
N PHE A 443 22.62 -15.98 8.24
CA PHE A 443 22.56 -16.27 6.80
C PHE A 443 23.79 -15.74 6.06
N ASN A 444 24.95 -15.79 6.74
CA ASN A 444 26.23 -15.25 6.26
C ASN A 444 26.16 -13.76 5.86
N MET A 445 25.30 -12.98 6.51
CA MET A 445 25.24 -11.53 6.32
C MET A 445 26.59 -10.91 6.70
N PRO A 446 27.19 -10.07 5.82
CA PRO A 446 28.41 -9.35 6.14
C PRO A 446 28.25 -8.47 7.39
N LYS A 447 29.35 -8.23 8.10
CA LYS A 447 29.34 -7.34 9.27
C LYS A 447 29.07 -5.90 8.80
N LEU A 448 28.09 -5.26 9.43
CA LEU A 448 27.71 -3.87 9.17
C LEU A 448 28.36 -2.95 10.20
N ASP A 449 28.99 -1.86 9.75
CA ASP A 449 29.62 -0.86 10.64
C ASP A 449 28.70 0.34 10.85
N TRP A 450 27.64 0.12 11.64
CA TRP A 450 26.66 1.15 11.98
C TRP A 450 27.30 2.37 12.66
N LYS A 451 28.40 2.20 13.39
CA LYS A 451 29.08 3.28 14.11
C LYS A 451 29.77 4.24 13.13
N SER A 452 30.46 3.70 12.12
CA SER A 452 31.06 4.53 11.07
C SER A 452 29.97 5.26 10.28
N LEU A 453 28.89 4.56 9.89
CA LEU A 453 27.81 5.16 9.12
C LEU A 453 27.09 6.28 9.89
N GLU A 454 26.83 6.11 11.19
CA GLU A 454 26.26 7.17 12.03
C GLU A 454 27.18 8.41 12.09
N ALA A 455 28.50 8.20 12.18
CA ALA A 455 29.46 9.29 12.16
C ALA A 455 29.48 10.04 10.82
N ASP A 456 29.37 9.32 9.69
CA ASP A 456 29.26 9.91 8.36
C ASP A 456 27.96 10.70 8.20
N ILE A 457 26.83 10.14 8.62
CA ILE A 457 25.53 10.83 8.62
C ILE A 457 25.58 12.10 9.47
N ARG A 458 26.19 12.05 10.65
CA ARG A 458 26.34 13.23 11.51
C ARG A 458 27.19 14.33 10.86
N LYS A 459 28.21 13.95 10.08
CA LYS A 459 29.15 14.89 9.44
C LYS A 459 28.63 15.45 8.12
N ILE A 460 28.06 14.59 7.29
CA ILE A 460 27.70 14.86 5.88
C ILE A 460 26.19 15.12 5.74
N GLY A 461 25.38 14.43 6.55
CA GLY A 461 23.93 14.34 6.38
C GLY A 461 23.52 13.19 5.47
N VAL A 462 22.26 13.22 5.06
CA VAL A 462 21.64 12.28 4.10
C VAL A 462 20.92 13.04 3.00
N ARG A 463 20.83 12.45 1.82
CA ARG A 463 20.20 13.06 0.63
C ARG A 463 18.68 13.00 0.68
N ASN A 464 18.13 12.03 1.39
CA ASN A 464 16.71 11.72 1.43
C ASN A 464 16.26 11.70 2.90
N SER A 465 15.08 12.23 3.21
CA SER A 465 14.55 12.21 4.60
C SER A 465 14.04 10.82 5.01
N CYS A 466 13.49 10.04 4.08
CA CYS A 466 13.17 8.63 4.23
C CYS A 466 13.81 7.81 3.10
N GLN A 467 14.12 6.55 3.37
CA GLN A 467 14.73 5.64 2.39
C GLN A 467 13.98 4.33 2.16
N ASN A 468 13.22 3.81 3.13
CA ASN A 468 12.72 2.44 3.10
C ASN A 468 11.21 2.38 3.32
N THR A 469 10.57 1.41 2.67
CA THR A 469 9.14 1.09 2.79
C THR A 469 8.96 -0.36 2.37
N ILE A 470 7.79 -0.96 2.57
CA ILE A 470 7.42 -2.18 1.85
C ILE A 470 6.05 -1.99 1.23
N GLN A 471 6.01 -1.82 -0.10
CA GLN A 471 4.80 -1.59 -0.87
C GLN A 471 4.12 -2.90 -1.31
N PRO A 472 2.81 -2.89 -1.59
CA PRO A 472 2.20 -4.01 -2.29
C PRO A 472 2.70 -4.03 -3.74
N THR A 473 3.18 -5.19 -4.20
CA THR A 473 3.81 -5.30 -5.52
C THR A 473 2.99 -6.08 -6.53
N GLY A 474 1.67 -6.20 -6.37
CA GLY A 474 0.83 -7.11 -7.17
C GLY A 474 1.14 -7.09 -8.68
N ALA A 475 1.12 -5.92 -9.31
CA ALA A 475 1.41 -5.82 -10.75
C ALA A 475 2.89 -6.08 -11.10
N ILE A 476 3.83 -5.45 -10.38
CA ILE A 476 5.27 -5.54 -10.70
C ILE A 476 5.89 -6.90 -10.34
N ALA A 477 5.36 -7.59 -9.33
CA ALA A 477 5.74 -8.94 -8.96
C ALA A 477 5.19 -9.97 -9.96
N THR A 478 3.94 -9.79 -10.43
CA THR A 478 3.35 -10.63 -11.47
C THR A 478 4.20 -10.60 -12.76
N ILE A 479 4.55 -9.41 -13.26
CA ILE A 479 5.40 -9.31 -14.45
C ILE A 479 6.84 -9.79 -14.21
N SER A 480 7.30 -9.82 -12.95
CA SER A 480 8.62 -10.36 -12.59
C SER A 480 8.63 -11.89 -12.41
N GLY A 481 7.46 -12.53 -12.46
CA GLY A 481 7.29 -13.97 -12.27
C GLY A 481 7.54 -14.44 -10.83
N LEU A 482 7.15 -13.61 -9.85
CA LEU A 482 7.28 -13.91 -8.42
C LEU A 482 5.99 -14.50 -7.85
N GLU A 483 6.13 -15.35 -6.84
CA GLU A 483 5.02 -15.99 -6.14
C GLU A 483 4.60 -15.22 -4.87
N GLY A 484 5.56 -14.57 -4.19
CA GLY A 484 5.33 -13.68 -3.05
C GLY A 484 5.34 -12.20 -3.45
N TYR A 485 4.28 -11.48 -3.08
CA TYR A 485 4.14 -10.06 -3.40
C TYR A 485 4.61 -9.21 -2.22
N GLY A 486 5.61 -8.33 -2.44
CA GLY A 486 6.22 -7.54 -1.38
C GLY A 486 6.88 -8.43 -0.33
N CYS A 487 6.44 -8.28 0.91
CA CYS A 487 6.83 -9.15 2.03
C CYS A 487 5.82 -10.26 2.35
N GLU A 488 4.76 -10.41 1.55
CA GLU A 488 3.72 -11.40 1.82
C GLU A 488 4.22 -12.84 1.60
N PRO A 489 3.69 -13.83 2.35
CA PRO A 489 3.76 -15.22 1.91
C PRO A 489 3.03 -15.39 0.57
N ALA A 490 3.31 -16.46 -0.16
CA ALA A 490 2.53 -16.78 -1.36
C ALA A 490 1.05 -16.96 -0.99
N PHE A 491 0.12 -16.45 -1.81
CA PHE A 491 -1.32 -16.59 -1.52
C PHE A 491 -1.76 -18.05 -1.50
N ALA A 492 -1.40 -18.79 -2.57
CA ALA A 492 -1.65 -20.20 -2.77
C ALA A 492 -0.59 -20.77 -3.72
N LEU A 493 -0.30 -22.08 -3.65
CA LEU A 493 0.57 -22.79 -4.59
C LEU A 493 -0.11 -23.06 -5.94
N SER A 494 -1.44 -23.03 -5.98
CA SER A 494 -2.21 -22.99 -7.21
C SER A 494 -3.51 -22.21 -7.00
N TYR A 495 -3.83 -21.32 -7.94
CA TYR A 495 -5.03 -20.50 -7.89
C TYR A 495 -5.45 -20.04 -9.28
N VAL A 496 -6.70 -19.57 -9.37
CA VAL A 496 -7.24 -18.87 -10.53
C VAL A 496 -7.34 -17.40 -10.18
N MET A 497 -6.82 -16.54 -11.04
CA MET A 497 -6.99 -15.09 -10.96
C MET A 497 -8.04 -14.64 -11.97
N ARG A 498 -9.06 -13.93 -11.49
CA ARG A 498 -10.03 -13.26 -12.37
C ARG A 498 -9.54 -11.84 -12.66
N THR A 499 -9.43 -11.49 -13.94
CA THR A 499 -8.99 -10.16 -14.35
C THR A 499 -9.84 -9.61 -15.49
N HIS A 500 -10.17 -8.32 -15.42
CA HIS A 500 -10.77 -7.59 -16.54
C HIS A 500 -9.77 -7.37 -17.69
N GLU A 501 -8.47 -7.37 -17.38
CA GLU A 501 -7.44 -7.04 -18.34
C GLU A 501 -7.33 -8.11 -19.43
N GLY A 502 -7.50 -7.73 -20.70
CA GLY A 502 -7.46 -8.64 -21.82
C GLY A 502 -8.75 -9.44 -22.01
N ALA A 503 -9.76 -9.22 -21.17
CA ALA A 503 -11.06 -9.87 -21.28
C ALA A 503 -11.85 -9.35 -22.51
N GLU A 504 -11.61 -8.09 -22.88
CA GLU A 504 -12.17 -7.48 -24.09
C GLU A 504 -11.76 -8.23 -25.37
N LYS A 505 -10.57 -8.85 -25.39
CA LYS A 505 -10.09 -9.64 -26.54
C LYS A 505 -10.86 -10.94 -26.74
N ILE A 506 -11.54 -11.42 -25.70
CA ILE A 506 -12.36 -12.63 -25.73
C ILE A 506 -13.86 -12.33 -25.61
N GLY A 507 -14.25 -11.04 -25.67
CA GLY A 507 -15.65 -10.62 -25.59
C GLY A 507 -16.31 -10.91 -24.24
N GLN A 508 -15.54 -10.95 -23.15
CA GLN A 508 -16.04 -11.20 -21.80
C GLN A 508 -15.69 -10.04 -20.87
N ASP A 509 -16.44 -9.87 -19.78
CA ASP A 509 -16.12 -8.89 -18.75
C ASP A 509 -14.85 -9.27 -17.96
N PHE A 510 -14.54 -10.57 -17.89
CA PHE A 510 -13.38 -11.10 -17.18
C PHE A 510 -12.76 -12.27 -17.95
N ARG A 511 -11.45 -12.46 -17.79
CA ARG A 511 -10.75 -13.71 -18.14
C ARG A 511 -10.19 -14.38 -16.89
N GLU A 512 -10.12 -15.71 -16.92
CA GLU A 512 -9.50 -16.53 -15.88
C GLU A 512 -8.07 -16.87 -16.27
N LEU A 513 -7.13 -16.60 -15.37
CA LEU A 513 -5.71 -16.95 -15.52
C LEU A 513 -5.34 -17.97 -14.44
N TYR A 514 -4.84 -19.12 -14.89
CA TYR A 514 -4.43 -20.22 -14.02
C TYR A 514 -2.97 -20.08 -13.63
N TYR A 515 -2.68 -20.18 -12.33
CA TYR A 515 -1.33 -20.12 -11.78
C TYR A 515 -1.00 -21.39 -11.00
N GLU A 516 0.22 -21.88 -11.18
CA GLU A 516 0.82 -22.97 -10.42
C GLU A 516 2.24 -22.55 -10.00
N SER A 517 2.62 -22.87 -8.77
CA SER A 517 3.92 -22.53 -8.20
C SER A 517 5.04 -23.26 -8.94
N ARG A 518 5.90 -22.47 -9.58
CA ARG A 518 7.10 -22.97 -10.26
C ARG A 518 8.13 -23.43 -9.22
N LEU A 519 8.29 -22.68 -8.12
CA LEU A 519 9.25 -23.01 -7.08
C LEU A 519 8.90 -24.33 -6.38
N PHE A 520 7.61 -24.58 -6.17
CA PHE A 520 7.14 -25.84 -5.60
C PHE A 520 7.40 -27.02 -6.55
N LYS A 521 7.10 -26.85 -7.84
CA LYS A 521 7.44 -27.85 -8.87
C LYS A 521 8.93 -28.16 -8.90
N GLU A 522 9.78 -27.12 -8.94
CA GLU A 522 11.24 -27.29 -8.92
C GLU A 522 11.73 -28.01 -7.65
N ALA A 523 11.09 -27.77 -6.50
CA ALA A 523 11.43 -28.47 -5.26
C ALA A 523 11.07 -29.97 -5.32
N LEU A 524 9.88 -30.31 -5.85
CA LEU A 524 9.46 -31.71 -6.05
C LEU A 524 10.39 -32.44 -7.04
N GLU A 525 10.77 -31.78 -8.13
CA GLU A 525 11.73 -32.31 -9.11
C GLU A 525 13.09 -32.61 -8.46
N ARG A 526 13.61 -31.67 -7.65
CA ARG A 526 14.88 -31.87 -6.92
C ARG A 526 14.81 -32.94 -5.84
N ALA A 527 13.62 -33.19 -5.29
CA ALA A 527 13.38 -34.29 -4.35
C ALA A 527 13.25 -35.65 -5.06
N GLY A 528 13.27 -35.69 -6.39
CA GLY A 528 13.13 -36.93 -7.16
C GLY A 528 11.70 -37.46 -7.24
N VAL A 529 10.69 -36.61 -6.98
CA VAL A 529 9.27 -36.97 -7.13
C VAL A 529 8.96 -37.15 -8.62
N SER A 530 8.38 -38.28 -9.00
CA SER A 530 8.12 -38.61 -10.41
C SER A 530 7.09 -37.64 -11.02
N GLN A 531 7.10 -37.49 -12.35
CA GLN A 531 6.15 -36.61 -13.04
C GLN A 531 4.68 -36.97 -12.76
N SER A 532 4.33 -38.27 -12.74
CA SER A 532 2.97 -38.72 -12.43
C SER A 532 2.57 -38.42 -10.98
N GLN A 533 3.50 -38.51 -10.04
CA GLN A 533 3.26 -38.11 -8.65
C GLN A 533 3.07 -36.59 -8.53
N GLN A 534 3.88 -35.80 -9.25
CA GLN A 534 3.72 -34.35 -9.29
C GLN A 534 2.35 -33.94 -9.81
N GLU A 535 1.87 -34.56 -10.90
CA GLU A 535 0.54 -34.29 -11.46
C GLU A 535 -0.57 -34.57 -10.43
N ASN A 536 -0.53 -35.72 -9.75
CA ASN A 536 -1.46 -36.05 -8.66
C ASN A 536 -1.40 -35.08 -7.48
N ILE A 537 -0.19 -34.61 -7.12
CA ILE A 537 -0.01 -33.60 -6.07
C ILE A 537 -0.66 -32.28 -6.50
N PHE A 538 -0.40 -31.80 -7.71
CA PHE A 538 -0.97 -30.55 -8.20
C PHE A 538 -2.50 -30.61 -8.34
N GLU A 539 -3.09 -31.76 -8.69
CA GLU A 539 -4.55 -31.93 -8.67
C GLU A 539 -5.16 -31.66 -7.29
N LYS A 540 -4.52 -32.13 -6.22
CA LYS A 540 -4.94 -31.87 -4.84
C LYS A 540 -4.68 -30.42 -4.43
N VAL A 541 -3.50 -29.87 -4.76
CA VAL A 541 -3.16 -28.47 -4.49
C VAL A 541 -4.13 -27.51 -5.16
N ARG A 542 -4.62 -27.79 -6.38
CA ARG A 542 -5.62 -26.95 -7.07
C ARG A 542 -6.95 -26.80 -6.29
N GLN A 543 -7.32 -27.81 -5.49
CA GLN A 543 -8.56 -27.73 -4.71
C GLN A 543 -8.41 -26.75 -3.54
N HIS A 544 -7.35 -26.92 -2.74
CA HIS A 544 -7.18 -26.23 -1.45
C HIS A 544 -6.21 -25.05 -1.49
N GLY A 545 -5.37 -24.95 -2.52
CA GLY A 545 -4.31 -23.94 -2.66
C GLY A 545 -3.04 -24.21 -1.85
N THR A 546 -3.02 -25.25 -1.01
CA THR A 546 -1.91 -25.58 -0.09
C THR A 546 -1.46 -27.05 -0.25
N CYS A 547 -0.25 -27.36 0.23
CA CYS A 547 0.30 -28.71 0.24
C CYS A 547 0.39 -29.37 1.64
N GLN A 548 -0.05 -28.68 2.70
CA GLN A 548 0.16 -29.13 4.08
C GLN A 548 -0.43 -30.52 4.38
N ASP A 549 -1.62 -30.81 3.85
CA ASP A 549 -2.33 -32.08 4.09
C ASP A 549 -2.06 -33.17 3.03
N ILE A 550 -1.09 -32.95 2.13
CA ILE A 550 -0.79 -33.89 1.05
C ILE A 550 0.37 -34.81 1.47
N ASN A 551 0.06 -36.06 1.82
CA ASN A 551 1.05 -37.04 2.29
C ASN A 551 2.09 -37.47 1.26
N GLU A 552 1.79 -37.31 -0.02
CA GLU A 552 2.72 -37.58 -1.11
C GLU A 552 3.85 -36.53 -1.23
N VAL A 553 3.68 -35.35 -0.63
CA VAL A 553 4.71 -34.31 -0.65
C VAL A 553 5.73 -34.59 0.46
N PRO A 554 7.04 -34.65 0.15
CA PRO A 554 8.07 -34.83 1.17
C PRO A 554 7.95 -33.82 2.31
N LYS A 555 8.10 -34.29 3.56
CA LYS A 555 7.89 -33.47 4.77
C LYS A 555 8.72 -32.18 4.74
N GLU A 556 9.98 -32.26 4.33
CA GLU A 556 10.87 -31.09 4.24
C GLU A 556 10.39 -30.03 3.24
N ILE A 557 9.64 -30.43 2.20
CA ILE A 557 9.00 -29.51 1.25
C ILE A 557 7.75 -28.92 1.89
N ARG A 558 6.87 -29.72 2.49
CA ARG A 558 5.67 -29.21 3.16
C ARG A 558 5.99 -28.19 4.26
N ASP A 559 7.02 -28.49 5.05
CA ASP A 559 7.47 -27.62 6.15
C ASP A 559 7.91 -26.22 5.64
N VAL A 560 8.37 -26.10 4.39
CA VAL A 560 8.86 -24.84 3.79
C VAL A 560 7.79 -24.14 2.97
N PHE A 561 7.04 -24.88 2.15
CA PHE A 561 6.05 -24.35 1.20
C PHE A 561 4.71 -24.04 1.86
N VAL A 562 4.73 -23.03 2.73
CA VAL A 562 3.56 -22.50 3.43
C VAL A 562 2.98 -21.29 2.71
N VAL A 563 1.67 -21.28 2.53
CA VAL A 563 0.93 -20.18 1.92
C VAL A 563 0.30 -19.28 2.98
N SER A 564 -0.31 -18.17 2.57
CA SER A 564 -0.87 -17.15 3.46
C SER A 564 -1.80 -17.70 4.54
N GLY A 565 -2.65 -18.69 4.19
CA GLY A 565 -3.57 -19.36 5.11
C GLY A 565 -2.92 -20.41 6.03
N ASP A 566 -1.70 -20.86 5.74
CA ASP A 566 -0.98 -21.83 6.58
C ASP A 566 -0.19 -21.15 7.71
N VAL A 567 0.00 -19.83 7.64
CA VAL A 567 0.84 -19.08 8.58
C VAL A 567 -0.02 -18.62 9.76
N PRO A 568 0.31 -18.99 11.01
CA PRO A 568 -0.39 -18.50 12.18
C PRO A 568 -0.39 -16.98 12.26
N VAL A 569 -1.51 -16.41 12.72
CA VAL A 569 -1.70 -14.95 12.88
C VAL A 569 -0.56 -14.32 13.67
N ASP A 570 -0.14 -14.98 14.75
CA ASP A 570 0.93 -14.52 15.62
C ASP A 570 2.27 -14.32 14.87
N GLU A 571 2.57 -15.24 13.95
CA GLU A 571 3.77 -15.21 13.13
C GLU A 571 3.68 -14.15 12.01
N HIS A 572 2.49 -13.89 11.45
CA HIS A 572 2.29 -12.77 10.53
C HIS A 572 2.65 -11.44 11.19
N VAL A 573 2.16 -11.21 12.41
CA VAL A 573 2.42 -9.98 13.18
C VAL A 573 3.90 -9.87 13.56
N GLU A 574 4.55 -10.96 13.96
CA GLU A 574 5.99 -10.93 14.28
C GLU A 574 6.87 -10.70 13.05
N MET A 575 6.50 -11.28 11.91
CA MET A 575 7.21 -11.04 10.65
C MET A 575 7.14 -9.57 10.26
N GLU A 576 5.94 -8.97 10.34
CA GLU A 576 5.76 -7.53 10.08
C GLU A 576 6.63 -6.69 11.02
N ALA A 577 6.58 -6.98 12.32
CA ALA A 577 7.34 -6.25 13.32
C ALA A 577 8.85 -6.37 13.10
N ALA A 578 9.35 -7.55 12.72
CA ALA A 578 10.76 -7.77 12.44
C ALA A 578 11.25 -6.98 11.22
N LEU A 579 10.45 -6.93 10.16
CA LEU A 579 10.74 -6.12 8.97
C LEU A 579 10.70 -4.62 9.31
N GLN A 580 9.68 -4.16 10.07
CA GLN A 580 9.46 -2.75 10.35
C GLN A 580 10.59 -2.09 11.14
N ARG A 581 11.34 -2.85 11.95
CA ARG A 581 12.53 -2.34 12.67
C ARG A 581 13.51 -1.62 11.76
N PHE A 582 13.53 -1.95 10.48
CA PHE A 582 14.47 -1.43 9.49
C PHE A 582 13.76 -0.59 8.39
N VAL A 583 12.52 -0.16 8.63
CA VAL A 583 11.69 0.63 7.72
C VAL A 583 11.30 1.96 8.38
N ASP A 584 11.72 3.08 7.80
CA ASP A 584 11.45 4.43 8.31
C ASP A 584 10.07 4.98 7.90
N ASN A 585 9.55 4.60 6.74
CA ASN A 585 8.12 4.76 6.43
C ASN A 585 7.28 3.66 7.14
N ALA A 586 6.39 2.96 6.43
CA ALA A 586 5.60 1.85 6.95
C ALA A 586 5.60 0.66 5.97
N ILE A 587 4.81 -0.36 6.29
CA ILE A 587 4.72 -1.62 5.55
C ILE A 587 3.26 -1.84 5.17
N SER A 588 3.02 -2.18 3.90
CA SER A 588 1.76 -2.75 3.45
C SER A 588 1.85 -4.26 3.63
N LYS A 589 1.22 -4.78 4.69
CA LYS A 589 1.10 -6.22 4.94
C LYS A 589 -0.30 -6.58 5.44
N THR A 590 -0.82 -7.68 4.93
CA THR A 590 -2.11 -8.26 5.31
C THR A 590 -1.88 -9.36 6.34
N ILE A 591 -2.54 -9.23 7.50
CA ILE A 591 -2.63 -10.29 8.49
C ILE A 591 -3.84 -11.15 8.10
N ASN A 592 -3.55 -12.32 7.53
CA ASN A 592 -4.58 -13.23 7.04
C ASN A 592 -5.09 -14.11 8.18
N PHE A 593 -6.41 -14.22 8.27
CA PHE A 593 -7.13 -15.06 9.22
C PHE A 593 -7.92 -16.13 8.46
N SER A 594 -8.09 -17.28 9.10
CA SER A 594 -8.96 -18.34 8.61
C SER A 594 -10.43 -17.89 8.61
N ALA A 595 -11.29 -18.62 7.91
CA ALA A 595 -12.71 -18.27 7.78
C ALA A 595 -13.50 -18.41 9.09
N ASP A 596 -12.99 -19.19 10.04
CA ASP A 596 -13.55 -19.45 11.37
C ASP A 596 -12.91 -18.60 12.48
N ALA A 597 -11.98 -17.70 12.13
CA ALA A 597 -11.34 -16.83 13.09
C ALA A 597 -12.36 -15.97 13.85
N THR A 598 -12.08 -15.73 15.12
CA THR A 598 -12.95 -14.96 16.03
C THR A 598 -12.55 -13.48 16.08
N GLU A 599 -13.47 -12.62 16.49
CA GLU A 599 -13.17 -11.22 16.80
C GLU A 599 -12.08 -11.09 17.87
N GLU A 600 -12.02 -12.02 18.85
CA GLU A 600 -11.01 -12.02 19.89
C GLU A 600 -9.59 -12.24 19.33
N GLU A 601 -9.43 -13.05 18.29
CA GLU A 601 -8.14 -13.24 17.62
C GLU A 601 -7.68 -11.97 16.90
N VAL A 602 -8.59 -11.26 16.23
CA VAL A 602 -8.31 -9.95 15.60
C VAL A 602 -7.93 -8.93 16.68
N TRP A 603 -8.66 -8.89 17.80
CA TRP A 603 -8.33 -8.06 18.97
C TRP A 603 -6.91 -8.31 19.46
N LYS A 604 -6.53 -9.59 19.64
CA LYS A 604 -5.20 -9.99 20.11
C LYS A 604 -4.12 -9.58 19.13
N ALA A 605 -4.36 -9.73 17.82
CA ALA A 605 -3.42 -9.34 16.79
C ALA A 605 -3.13 -7.82 16.82
N TYR A 606 -4.16 -6.99 16.84
CA TYR A 606 -3.99 -5.53 16.95
C TYR A 606 -3.30 -5.12 18.25
N PHE A 607 -3.68 -5.73 19.37
CA PHE A 607 -3.05 -5.43 20.65
C PHE A 607 -1.57 -5.83 20.67
N LYS A 608 -1.22 -6.99 20.11
CA LYS A 608 0.18 -7.44 19.95
C LYS A 608 0.95 -6.49 19.03
N GLY A 609 0.39 -6.11 17.88
CA GLY A 609 1.02 -5.18 16.95
C GLY A 609 1.34 -3.83 17.59
N TRP A 610 0.43 -3.29 18.39
CA TRP A 610 0.68 -2.10 19.20
C TRP A 610 1.85 -2.30 20.17
N LYS A 611 1.86 -3.40 20.94
CA LYS A 611 2.96 -3.69 21.88
C LYS A 611 4.31 -3.87 21.20
N LEU A 612 4.33 -4.37 19.95
CA LEU A 612 5.53 -4.51 19.13
C LEU A 612 5.95 -3.20 18.43
N GLY A 613 5.14 -2.14 18.54
CA GLY A 613 5.43 -0.84 17.94
C GLY A 613 5.21 -0.78 16.43
N LEU A 614 4.28 -1.57 15.90
CA LEU A 614 3.85 -1.44 14.50
C LEU A 614 3.30 -0.02 14.22
N LYS A 615 3.43 0.44 12.98
CA LYS A 615 2.94 1.74 12.50
C LYS A 615 1.54 1.64 11.91
N GLY A 616 1.13 0.48 11.43
CA GLY A 616 -0.22 0.19 10.98
C GLY A 616 -0.45 -1.30 10.86
N MET A 617 -1.71 -1.72 10.71
CA MET A 617 -2.10 -3.10 10.48
C MET A 617 -3.39 -3.19 9.66
N THR A 618 -3.40 -4.13 8.72
CA THR A 618 -4.58 -4.51 7.94
C THR A 618 -4.86 -5.99 8.16
N VAL A 619 -6.12 -6.33 8.42
CA VAL A 619 -6.54 -7.71 8.62
C VAL A 619 -7.46 -8.14 7.49
N TYR A 620 -7.42 -9.44 7.16
CA TYR A 620 -8.34 -10.04 6.22
C TYR A 620 -8.78 -11.41 6.75
N VAL A 621 -10.07 -11.54 7.03
CA VAL A 621 -10.70 -12.81 7.41
C VAL A 621 -11.19 -13.50 6.14
N THR A 622 -10.79 -14.74 5.92
CA THR A 622 -11.13 -15.48 4.69
C THR A 622 -12.65 -15.57 4.52
N GLY A 623 -13.17 -15.06 3.40
CA GLY A 623 -14.61 -15.08 3.10
C GLY A 623 -15.41 -13.91 3.67
N SER A 624 -14.76 -12.93 4.33
CA SER A 624 -15.41 -11.70 4.83
C SER A 624 -15.89 -10.76 3.72
N ARG A 625 -15.29 -10.81 2.53
CA ARG A 625 -15.63 -9.96 1.37
C ARG A 625 -16.54 -10.70 0.39
N ASN A 626 -17.48 -9.99 -0.23
CA ASN A 626 -18.27 -10.57 -1.32
C ASN A 626 -17.52 -10.64 -2.66
N LYS A 627 -16.52 -9.77 -2.87
CA LYS A 627 -15.69 -9.71 -4.08
C LYS A 627 -14.25 -10.13 -3.77
N VAL A 628 -13.77 -11.17 -4.44
CA VAL A 628 -12.38 -11.66 -4.35
C VAL A 628 -11.76 -11.79 -5.73
N VAL A 629 -10.46 -11.48 -5.84
CA VAL A 629 -9.70 -11.50 -7.11
C VAL A 629 -9.00 -12.85 -7.34
N LEU A 630 -8.60 -13.52 -6.25
CA LEU A 630 -7.88 -14.78 -6.25
C LEU A 630 -8.75 -15.87 -5.63
N GLU A 631 -8.84 -17.02 -6.29
CA GLU A 631 -9.70 -18.13 -5.88
C GLU A 631 -8.99 -19.47 -6.04
N THR A 632 -9.22 -20.38 -5.08
CA THR A 632 -8.92 -21.81 -5.20
C THR A 632 -10.13 -22.56 -5.78
N GLY A 633 -9.96 -23.85 -6.12
CA GLY A 633 -11.06 -24.68 -6.62
C GLY A 633 -12.24 -24.76 -5.65
N GLU A 634 -11.98 -24.84 -4.34
CA GLU A 634 -13.04 -24.87 -3.32
C GLU A 634 -13.76 -23.54 -3.16
N THR A 635 -13.05 -22.41 -3.11
CA THR A 635 -13.69 -21.09 -2.99
C THR A 635 -14.56 -20.79 -4.20
N LYS A 636 -14.13 -21.20 -5.41
CA LYS A 636 -14.92 -21.07 -6.64
C LYS A 636 -16.21 -21.90 -6.56
N LYS A 637 -16.12 -23.18 -6.16
CA LYS A 637 -17.31 -24.05 -5.98
C LYS A 637 -18.27 -23.51 -4.92
N LYS A 638 -17.76 -22.97 -3.81
CA LYS A 638 -18.59 -22.40 -2.74
C LYS A 638 -19.39 -21.20 -3.24
N ARG A 639 -18.73 -20.28 -3.95
CA ARG A 639 -19.39 -19.12 -4.58
C ARG A 639 -20.47 -19.51 -5.58
N GLU A 640 -20.18 -20.49 -6.45
CA GLU A 640 -21.13 -21.01 -7.44
C GLU A 640 -22.34 -21.67 -6.75
N LYS A 641 -22.14 -22.41 -5.66
CA LYS A 641 -23.21 -23.00 -4.85
C LYS A 641 -24.07 -21.98 -4.12
N GLU A 642 -23.46 -20.90 -3.63
CA GLU A 642 -24.19 -19.82 -2.93
C GLU A 642 -25.03 -18.95 -3.87
N GLY A 643 -25.05 -19.23 -5.18
CA GLY A 643 -25.84 -18.46 -6.15
C GLY A 643 -25.44 -16.99 -6.20
N LYS A 644 -24.21 -16.65 -5.76
CA LYS A 644 -23.63 -15.32 -5.90
C LYS A 644 -23.21 -15.11 -7.35
N THR A 645 -24.19 -15.09 -8.25
CA THR A 645 -24.05 -14.57 -9.60
C THR A 645 -23.84 -13.07 -9.50
N PHE A 646 -22.65 -12.63 -9.88
CA PHE A 646 -22.37 -11.21 -10.01
C PHE A 646 -23.17 -10.66 -11.18
N THR A 647 -24.30 -10.03 -10.89
CA THR A 647 -24.88 -9.03 -11.79
C THR A 647 -24.17 -7.70 -11.49
N ASN A 648 -23.76 -6.99 -12.54
CA ASN A 648 -23.42 -5.57 -12.47
C ASN A 648 -24.73 -4.76 -12.26
N GLU A 649 -25.50 -5.07 -11.22
CA GLU A 649 -26.70 -4.31 -10.84
C GLU A 649 -26.38 -3.19 -9.85
N ALA A 650 -25.11 -2.96 -9.54
CA ALA A 650 -24.67 -1.71 -8.95
C ALA A 650 -24.59 -0.63 -10.06
N PHE A 651 -25.76 -0.06 -10.38
CA PHE A 651 -25.97 1.17 -11.14
C PHE A 651 -25.79 1.13 -12.67
N VAL A 652 -26.63 0.35 -13.35
CA VAL A 652 -27.56 1.02 -14.27
C VAL A 652 -28.57 1.68 -13.34
N GLY A 653 -28.82 2.99 -13.48
CA GLY A 653 -29.65 3.77 -12.55
C GLY A 653 -30.82 2.96 -11.98
N ALA A 654 -31.02 3.05 -10.66
CA ALA A 654 -31.99 2.29 -9.86
C ALA A 654 -33.10 1.65 -10.70
N PRO A 655 -33.38 0.34 -10.58
CA PRO A 655 -34.37 -0.32 -11.42
C PRO A 655 -35.64 0.51 -11.44
N LEU A 656 -36.03 0.95 -12.63
CA LEU A 656 -37.27 1.67 -12.87
C LEU A 656 -38.37 0.89 -12.15
N VAL A 657 -38.86 1.44 -11.04
CA VAL A 657 -40.02 0.91 -10.36
C VAL A 657 -41.13 0.91 -11.40
N LYS A 658 -41.63 -0.28 -11.76
CA LYS A 658 -42.79 -0.39 -12.66
C LYS A 658 -43.94 0.40 -12.03
N VAL A 659 -44.25 1.55 -12.61
CA VAL A 659 -45.38 2.40 -12.21
C VAL A 659 -46.66 1.61 -12.47
N ALA A 660 -47.53 1.53 -11.46
CA ALA A 660 -48.85 0.93 -11.60
C ALA A 660 -49.69 1.72 -12.61
N PRO A 661 -50.63 1.11 -13.35
CA PRO A 661 -51.42 1.83 -14.34
C PRO A 661 -52.28 2.92 -13.66
N GLY A 662 -51.95 4.20 -13.88
CA GLY A 662 -52.72 5.34 -13.35
C GLY A 662 -51.91 6.50 -12.74
N GLU A 663 -50.58 6.40 -12.62
CA GLU A 663 -49.73 7.46 -12.02
C GLU A 663 -48.80 8.12 -13.05
N GLU A 664 -48.63 9.46 -12.99
CA GLU A 664 -47.73 10.20 -13.89
C GLU A 664 -46.26 10.04 -13.46
N ALA A 665 -45.40 9.66 -14.41
CA ALA A 665 -43.96 9.53 -14.22
C ALA A 665 -43.22 10.84 -14.49
N CYS A 666 -42.15 11.11 -13.74
CA CYS A 666 -41.28 12.25 -13.94
C CYS A 666 -40.57 12.16 -15.31
N PRO A 667 -40.64 13.21 -16.17
CA PRO A 667 -40.01 13.18 -17.49
C PRO A 667 -38.48 13.20 -17.43
N GLU A 668 -37.89 13.67 -16.32
CA GLU A 668 -36.44 13.79 -16.15
C GLU A 668 -35.77 12.49 -15.66
N CYS A 669 -36.44 11.71 -14.80
CA CYS A 669 -35.82 10.54 -14.18
C CYS A 669 -36.74 9.31 -14.03
N GLY A 670 -37.95 9.36 -14.56
CA GLY A 670 -38.90 8.23 -14.56
C GLY A 670 -39.51 7.88 -13.20
N THR A 671 -39.15 8.60 -12.12
CA THR A 671 -39.73 8.41 -10.78
C THR A 671 -41.19 8.89 -10.75
N THR A 672 -42.10 8.14 -10.12
CA THR A 672 -43.50 8.57 -9.95
C THR A 672 -43.58 9.95 -9.29
N LEU A 673 -44.34 10.86 -9.89
CA LEU A 673 -44.57 12.19 -9.34
C LEU A 673 -45.52 12.11 -8.15
N VAL A 674 -45.24 12.87 -7.09
CA VAL A 674 -46.14 13.02 -5.94
C VAL A 674 -46.76 14.41 -5.96
N ILE A 675 -48.03 14.53 -5.58
CA ILE A 675 -48.67 15.84 -5.45
C ILE A 675 -48.28 16.44 -4.09
N GLN A 676 -47.49 17.51 -4.13
CA GLN A 676 -47.16 18.34 -2.98
C GLN A 676 -47.60 19.76 -3.26
N GLU A 677 -48.37 20.35 -2.33
CA GLU A 677 -48.85 21.74 -2.42
C GLU A 677 -49.60 22.07 -3.72
N GLY A 678 -50.27 21.09 -4.32
CA GLY A 678 -51.04 21.26 -5.56
C GLY A 678 -50.20 21.17 -6.85
N CYS A 679 -48.90 20.87 -6.76
CA CYS A 679 -48.05 20.62 -7.92
C CYS A 679 -47.53 19.17 -7.93
N PHE A 680 -47.38 18.59 -9.12
CA PHE A 680 -46.69 17.31 -9.29
C PHE A 680 -45.19 17.52 -9.12
N THR A 681 -44.59 16.90 -8.09
CA THR A 681 -43.18 17.06 -7.75
C THR A 681 -42.47 15.70 -7.73
N CYS A 682 -41.27 15.65 -8.29
CA CYS A 682 -40.42 14.49 -8.30
C CYS A 682 -39.54 14.46 -7.06
N PRO A 683 -39.63 13.46 -6.18
CA PRO A 683 -38.83 13.38 -4.95
C PRO A 683 -37.35 13.05 -5.22
N ASN A 684 -37.02 12.60 -6.42
CA ASN A 684 -35.67 12.15 -6.79
C ASN A 684 -34.82 13.27 -7.42
N CYS A 685 -35.37 14.00 -8.40
CA CYS A 685 -34.64 15.06 -9.10
C CYS A 685 -35.21 16.47 -8.90
N ALA A 686 -36.24 16.62 -8.05
CA ALA A 686 -36.92 17.89 -7.77
C ALA A 686 -37.62 18.56 -8.97
N TYR A 687 -37.82 17.83 -10.09
CA TYR A 687 -38.71 18.29 -11.18
C TYR A 687 -40.10 18.59 -10.62
N SER A 688 -40.66 19.77 -10.94
CA SER A 688 -42.00 20.18 -10.51
C SER A 688 -42.80 20.72 -11.69
N LYS A 689 -44.06 20.31 -11.77
CA LYS A 689 -45.05 20.82 -12.72
C LYS A 689 -46.35 21.12 -11.96
N CYS A 690 -46.68 22.39 -11.85
CA CYS A 690 -47.97 22.80 -11.30
C CYS A 690 -49.08 22.56 -12.32
N SER A 691 -50.21 21.98 -11.89
CA SER A 691 -51.41 21.90 -12.72
C SER A 691 -51.93 23.33 -12.94
N VAL A 692 -52.14 23.71 -14.21
CA VAL A 692 -52.84 24.96 -14.57
C VAL A 692 -54.30 24.85 -14.18
#